data_AF-A0A7X7VTK2-F1
#
_entry.id   AF-A0A7X7VTK2-F1
#
_cell.length_a   1.000
_cell.length_b   1.000
_cell.length_c   1.000
_cell.angle_alpha   90.00
_cell.angle_beta   90.00
_cell.angle_gamma   90.00
#
_symmetry.space_group_name_H-M   'P 1'
#
loop_
_entity.id
_entity.type
_entity.pdbx_description
1 polymer ?
#
loop_
_entity_poly.entity_id
_entity_poly.type
_entity_poly.pdbx_seq_one_letter_code
_entity_poly.pdbx_strand_id
1 'polypeptide(L)'
;MKKILVLLVGLVALSIPVFRYHRHFNTHELSPGQTIRRKNVSSRWIFADLAGNNYDYMLSAAPQGKNTYMLQVRDQIGKDISQINYSHPLRGITVLSDPRSKAPWMFLSINDQKATGVHGFHYIWEPMLKREERQFDAIARTDTLIAYEDYDWSGTLHPKLLEDIDNDGSPELVCLAFDSFTINPRGLVVYDFDSGGLKWRFDLSTCISSLLCDDFDGDGEKELVCGTIAYKNTDQEMRDMDDAHSWLMVIDARGRLLHHEMVNEGFSQVLLASDDMDGDAQKEILAVCSTKGNAELPNSVKWLNWTGKRFISKESWLLHGNLEFNNPETIYSLMDGEGRKLVILAAMNSPLIVLDSQLNKVNHDFNEPVSSVWGVEDLDLDGRKEILLETRDNRLVVLSSDLKSKAELANPFNLDDNYSVHIVYTGFGKPPKIALAIGAEVRYYQYRRLPLWEQVTRFIWLNLDYLSLILLLALLLLLIYVYRRRRIIMMGINNLGQGTVLMASKDRILHINDYMLDFLKDEYGNLPPGNLKSLSRLYPDLAALMPDFEASKDSDFNQPMLLGRQQMRHNVQIQKLGGLTSKFLITAQPDLPAPGDAAATLAWADTARRLSHNVRRHITNIILALKPLQTGGLDDKQLGYTDIIRSEIEKIRIFTHAFQRFTELKDYELKLQDVIPSLEHCLERLTIPTGIKLIKNWDLASVEAWIEPIRFEEALGNVIANALDAMEEGGTLHLTVKKFPNHSGLNGRQSVMIEVEDSGKGIPAKYLEEVWQPFFTTKNDGTGIGLPETRKIITSMGGTVLVESEEGVGTVVTFWLKGSTDG
;
A
#
# COMPACT_ATOMS: atom_id res chain seq x y z
N MET A 1 -6.29 -0.07 -27.11
CA MET A 1 -5.08 -0.41 -26.34
C MET A 1 -4.89 0.44 -25.10
N LYS A 2 -4.69 1.78 -25.17
CA LYS A 2 -4.49 2.63 -23.97
C LYS A 2 -5.51 2.42 -22.83
N LYS A 3 -6.81 2.37 -23.14
CA LYS A 3 -7.87 2.15 -22.12
C LYS A 3 -7.84 0.75 -21.46
N ILE A 4 -7.40 -0.27 -22.20
CA ILE A 4 -7.27 -1.64 -21.67
C ILE A 4 -6.04 -1.74 -20.80
N LEU A 5 -4.92 -1.11 -21.20
CA LEU A 5 -3.70 -1.04 -20.40
C LEU A 5 -3.96 -0.33 -19.06
N VAL A 6 -4.71 0.77 -19.06
CA VAL A 6 -5.12 1.49 -17.83
C VAL A 6 -6.01 0.62 -16.95
N LEU A 7 -6.92 -0.17 -17.53
CA LEU A 7 -7.78 -1.08 -16.76
C LEU A 7 -6.99 -2.24 -16.14
N LEU A 8 -5.98 -2.75 -16.86
CA LEU A 8 -5.10 -3.83 -16.40
C LEU A 8 -4.16 -3.35 -15.29
N VAL A 9 -3.57 -2.16 -15.46
CA VAL A 9 -2.77 -1.50 -14.40
C VAL A 9 -3.64 -1.18 -13.19
N GLY A 10 -4.88 -0.73 -13.40
CA GLY A 10 -5.85 -0.49 -12.34
C GLY A 10 -6.24 -1.75 -11.58
N LEU A 11 -6.50 -2.87 -12.27
CA LEU A 11 -6.78 -4.18 -11.66
C LEU A 11 -5.60 -4.72 -10.87
N VAL A 12 -4.38 -4.60 -11.40
CA VAL A 12 -3.16 -4.97 -10.68
C VAL A 12 -3.01 -4.08 -9.44
N ALA A 13 -3.19 -2.76 -9.55
CA ALA A 13 -3.10 -1.84 -8.41
C ALA A 13 -4.16 -2.11 -7.32
N LEU A 14 -5.40 -2.43 -7.72
CA LEU A 14 -6.50 -2.76 -6.82
C LEU A 14 -6.34 -4.13 -6.14
N SER A 15 -5.53 -5.03 -6.69
CA SER A 15 -5.24 -6.33 -6.10
C SER A 15 -4.11 -6.30 -5.05
N ILE A 16 -3.26 -5.26 -5.05
CA ILE A 16 -2.15 -5.10 -4.09
C ILE A 16 -2.60 -5.18 -2.61
N PRO A 17 -3.74 -4.59 -2.18
CA PRO A 17 -4.23 -4.72 -0.81
C PRO A 17 -4.70 -6.14 -0.46
N VAL A 18 -5.27 -6.88 -1.41
CA VAL A 18 -5.74 -8.27 -1.22
C VAL A 18 -4.54 -9.22 -1.08
N PHE A 19 -3.46 -8.94 -1.80
CA PHE A 19 -2.20 -9.69 -1.69
C PHE A 19 -1.46 -9.49 -0.36
N ARG A 20 -1.59 -8.30 0.23
CA ARG A 20 -0.96 -7.95 1.51
C ARG A 20 -1.40 -8.84 2.66
N TYR A 21 -2.57 -9.48 2.55
CA TYR A 21 -3.20 -10.16 3.67
C TYR A 21 -2.73 -11.60 3.90
N HIS A 22 -2.07 -12.29 2.94
CA HIS A 22 -1.87 -13.75 3.06
C HIS A 22 -0.45 -14.30 2.83
N ARG A 23 0.53 -13.53 2.31
CA ARG A 23 1.92 -14.01 2.21
C ARG A 23 2.91 -12.88 2.45
N HIS A 24 3.56 -12.89 3.62
CA HIS A 24 4.74 -12.06 3.86
C HIS A 24 5.87 -12.54 2.95
N PHE A 25 6.65 -11.60 2.41
CA PHE A 25 7.86 -11.91 1.65
C PHE A 25 9.04 -11.19 2.27
N ASN A 26 10.15 -11.92 2.40
CA ASN A 26 11.36 -11.39 3.02
C ASN A 26 11.91 -10.24 2.17
N THR A 27 12.11 -9.10 2.81
CA THR A 27 12.71 -7.89 2.20
C THR A 27 14.23 -7.88 2.34
N HIS A 28 14.75 -8.72 3.23
CA HIS A 28 16.15 -8.92 3.52
C HIS A 28 16.48 -10.41 3.35
N GLU A 29 17.76 -10.73 3.36
CA GLU A 29 18.21 -12.11 3.40
C GLU A 29 19.45 -12.27 4.27
N LEU A 30 19.61 -13.47 4.81
CA LEU A 30 20.83 -13.95 5.45
C LEU A 30 21.69 -14.63 4.38
N SER A 31 22.52 -13.82 3.71
CA SER A 31 23.40 -14.31 2.65
C SER A 31 24.58 -15.09 3.22
N PRO A 32 24.86 -16.31 2.75
CA PRO A 32 25.97 -17.12 3.26
C PRO A 32 27.31 -16.46 2.90
N GLY A 33 28.16 -16.33 3.91
CA GLY A 33 29.50 -15.78 3.81
C GLY A 33 30.58 -16.86 3.91
N GLN A 34 31.71 -16.51 4.54
CA GLN A 34 32.83 -17.43 4.74
C GLN A 34 32.45 -18.57 5.69
N THR A 35 32.95 -19.77 5.41
CA THR A 35 32.94 -20.89 6.35
C THR A 35 34.38 -21.19 6.78
N ILE A 36 34.61 -21.28 8.09
CA ILE A 36 35.90 -21.64 8.68
C ILE A 36 35.75 -23.03 9.29
N ARG A 37 36.64 -23.95 8.91
CA ARG A 37 36.70 -25.31 9.44
C ARG A 37 38.04 -25.59 10.10
N ARG A 38 38.00 -26.34 11.19
CA ARG A 38 39.19 -26.82 11.93
C ARG A 38 39.35 -28.32 11.84
N LYS A 39 40.58 -28.77 12.14
CA LYS A 39 40.92 -30.19 12.32
C LYS A 39 40.50 -30.71 13.70
N ASN A 40 40.59 -29.86 14.74
CA ASN A 40 40.25 -30.23 16.11
C ASN A 40 38.92 -29.59 16.52
N VAL A 41 38.15 -30.33 17.31
CA VAL A 41 36.89 -29.86 17.89
C VAL A 41 37.21 -28.78 18.92
N SER A 42 36.67 -27.57 18.73
CA SER A 42 36.71 -26.51 19.73
C SER A 42 35.72 -26.86 20.85
N SER A 43 36.08 -26.60 22.09
CA SER A 43 35.13 -26.74 23.21
C SER A 43 34.08 -25.64 23.18
N ARG A 44 34.44 -24.43 22.71
CA ARG A 44 33.54 -23.28 22.57
C ARG A 44 34.10 -22.28 21.56
N TRP A 45 33.22 -21.54 20.90
CA TRP A 45 33.56 -20.36 20.10
C TRP A 45 33.05 -19.12 20.81
N ILE A 46 33.91 -18.11 20.91
CA ILE A 46 33.60 -16.82 21.51
C ILE A 46 34.10 -15.74 20.56
N PHE A 47 33.35 -14.65 20.43
CA PHE A 47 33.69 -13.51 19.59
C PHE A 47 33.71 -12.29 20.49
N ALA A 48 34.80 -11.53 20.45
CA ALA A 48 34.94 -10.35 21.28
C ALA A 48 35.96 -9.37 20.72
N ASP A 49 35.72 -8.08 20.96
CA ASP A 49 36.64 -7.00 20.65
C ASP A 49 37.80 -6.95 21.65
N LEU A 50 39.00 -7.24 21.16
CA LEU A 50 40.24 -7.21 21.93
C LEU A 50 41.09 -5.97 21.64
N ALA A 51 40.66 -5.12 20.71
CA ALA A 51 41.40 -3.95 20.25
C ALA A 51 40.67 -2.62 20.53
N GLY A 52 39.42 -2.66 20.98
CA GLY A 52 38.59 -1.47 21.23
C GLY A 52 38.19 -0.76 19.94
N ASN A 53 38.10 -1.49 18.82
CA ASN A 53 37.82 -0.96 17.49
C ASN A 53 36.51 -1.50 16.88
N ASN A 54 35.66 -2.11 17.70
CA ASN A 54 34.42 -2.78 17.33
C ASN A 54 34.63 -3.89 16.29
N TYR A 55 35.82 -4.52 16.29
CA TYR A 55 36.13 -5.68 15.46
C TYR A 55 36.35 -6.90 16.35
N ASP A 56 35.45 -7.86 16.24
CA ASP A 56 35.52 -9.07 17.04
C ASP A 56 36.57 -10.03 16.52
N TYR A 57 37.38 -10.54 17.43
CA TYR A 57 38.32 -11.63 17.21
C TYR A 57 37.69 -12.96 17.59
N MET A 58 38.05 -14.01 16.85
CA MET A 58 37.59 -15.37 17.12
C MET A 58 38.45 -15.99 18.21
N LEU A 59 37.83 -16.34 19.32
CA LEU A 59 38.41 -17.03 20.45
C LEU A 59 37.94 -18.46 20.47
N SER A 60 38.88 -19.37 20.67
CA SER A 60 38.59 -20.80 20.61
C SER A 60 39.62 -21.60 21.40
N ALA A 61 39.12 -22.43 22.30
CA ALA A 61 39.93 -23.33 23.11
C ALA A 61 39.80 -24.76 22.59
N ALA A 62 40.92 -25.43 22.39
CA ALA A 62 40.96 -26.83 21.98
C ALA A 62 42.04 -27.60 22.73
N PRO A 63 41.83 -28.88 23.04
CA PRO A 63 42.88 -29.73 23.60
C PRO A 63 44.01 -29.95 22.59
N GLN A 64 45.24 -29.92 23.08
CA GLN A 64 46.49 -30.15 22.35
C GLN A 64 47.25 -31.31 23.00
N GLY A 65 46.71 -32.53 22.91
CA GLY A 65 47.31 -33.74 23.50
C GLY A 65 46.74 -34.08 24.89
N LYS A 66 47.51 -34.82 25.71
CA LYS A 66 47.11 -35.18 27.08
C LYS A 66 47.44 -34.02 28.01
N ASN A 67 46.42 -33.40 28.61
CA ASN A 67 46.54 -32.34 29.62
C ASN A 67 47.22 -31.05 29.14
N THR A 68 47.00 -30.67 27.89
CA THR A 68 47.38 -29.33 27.40
C THR A 68 46.22 -28.78 26.59
N TYR A 69 45.89 -27.52 26.82
CA TYR A 69 44.82 -26.80 26.16
C TYR A 69 45.42 -25.56 25.51
N MET A 70 44.92 -25.23 24.34
CA MET A 70 45.40 -24.12 23.54
C MET A 70 44.23 -23.19 23.26
N LEU A 71 44.33 -21.95 23.76
CA LEU A 71 43.49 -20.85 23.37
C LEU A 71 44.12 -20.16 22.16
N GLN A 72 43.40 -20.11 21.05
CA GLN A 72 43.81 -19.40 19.84
C GLN A 72 42.94 -18.16 19.64
N VAL A 73 43.62 -17.03 19.43
CA VAL A 73 43.02 -15.76 19.02
C VAL A 73 43.25 -15.59 17.53
N ARG A 74 42.17 -15.43 16.77
CA ARG A 74 42.22 -15.25 15.32
C ARG A 74 41.44 -14.03 14.88
N ASP A 75 41.79 -13.50 13.71
CA ASP A 75 40.87 -12.60 13.01
C ASP A 75 39.69 -13.39 12.40
N GLN A 76 38.71 -12.65 11.87
CA GLN A 76 37.52 -13.23 11.25
C GLN A 76 37.78 -13.94 9.92
N ILE A 77 38.97 -13.79 9.31
CA ILE A 77 39.35 -14.57 8.12
C ILE A 77 40.06 -15.89 8.50
N GLY A 78 40.34 -16.10 9.79
CA GLY A 78 40.91 -17.32 10.35
C GLY A 78 42.43 -17.29 10.51
N LYS A 79 43.08 -16.14 10.37
CA LYS A 79 44.52 -15.97 10.60
C LYS A 79 44.81 -15.95 12.10
N ASP A 80 45.76 -16.77 12.54
CA ASP A 80 46.24 -16.77 13.92
C ASP A 80 46.98 -15.47 14.27
N ILE A 81 46.58 -14.85 15.38
CA ILE A 81 47.16 -13.61 15.91
C ILE A 81 47.96 -13.88 17.17
N SER A 82 47.36 -14.64 18.10
CA SER A 82 47.94 -14.95 19.40
C SER A 82 47.53 -16.35 19.84
N GLN A 83 48.38 -16.95 20.67
CA GLN A 83 48.15 -18.26 21.26
C GLN A 83 48.49 -18.21 22.76
N ILE A 84 47.69 -18.90 23.56
CA ILE A 84 47.95 -19.12 24.98
C ILE A 84 47.75 -20.59 25.32
N ASN A 85 48.72 -21.18 26.01
CA ASN A 85 48.71 -22.59 26.39
C ASN A 85 48.45 -22.74 27.88
N TYR A 86 47.62 -23.72 28.24
CA TYR A 86 47.23 -24.03 29.61
C TYR A 86 47.38 -25.53 29.87
N SER A 87 47.61 -25.91 31.12
CA SER A 87 47.65 -27.31 31.56
C SER A 87 46.27 -27.89 31.88
N HIS A 88 45.25 -27.05 31.94
CA HIS A 88 43.91 -27.42 32.42
C HIS A 88 42.80 -26.95 31.48
N PRO A 89 41.62 -27.61 31.53
CA PRO A 89 40.48 -27.19 30.74
C PRO A 89 40.10 -25.74 31.04
N LEU A 90 39.93 -24.97 29.97
CA LEU A 90 39.37 -23.63 30.07
C LEU A 90 37.84 -23.74 30.16
N ARG A 91 37.27 -23.15 31.20
CA ARG A 91 35.83 -23.24 31.49
C ARG A 91 35.02 -22.05 30.96
N GLY A 92 35.65 -20.88 30.83
CA GLY A 92 34.97 -19.68 30.34
C GLY A 92 35.94 -18.61 29.84
N ILE A 93 35.45 -17.76 28.94
CA ILE A 93 36.14 -16.54 28.50
C ILE A 93 35.12 -15.40 28.52
N THR A 94 35.52 -14.28 29.09
CA THR A 94 34.75 -13.03 29.10
C THR A 94 35.69 -11.91 28.68
N VAL A 95 35.19 -10.91 27.95
CA VAL A 95 35.92 -9.66 27.73
C VAL A 95 35.18 -8.53 28.41
N LEU A 96 35.88 -7.76 29.25
CA LEU A 96 35.36 -6.58 29.93
C LEU A 96 36.29 -5.40 29.64
N SER A 97 35.76 -4.18 29.68
CA SER A 97 36.58 -2.98 29.48
C SER A 97 36.98 -2.39 30.82
N ASP A 98 38.26 -2.02 30.97
CA ASP A 98 38.73 -1.29 32.14
C ASP A 98 38.07 0.10 32.14
N PRO A 99 37.36 0.49 33.22
CA PRO A 99 36.62 1.75 33.26
C PRO A 99 37.51 2.98 33.10
N ARG A 100 38.80 2.89 33.50
CA ARG A 100 39.77 3.99 33.52
C ARG A 100 40.37 4.24 32.14
N SER A 101 40.84 3.17 31.48
CA SER A 101 41.51 3.25 30.18
C SER A 101 40.58 3.02 28.99
N LYS A 102 39.37 2.49 29.23
CA LYS A 102 38.45 1.91 28.23
C LYS A 102 39.09 0.80 27.39
N ALA A 103 40.20 0.24 27.86
CA ALA A 103 40.91 -0.81 27.17
C ALA A 103 40.23 -2.17 27.43
N PRO A 104 40.07 -3.02 26.41
CA PRO A 104 39.49 -4.35 26.59
C PRO A 104 40.47 -5.30 27.28
N TRP A 105 39.96 -6.05 28.25
CA TRP A 105 40.63 -7.09 28.99
C TRP A 105 39.90 -8.42 28.80
N MET A 106 40.63 -9.43 28.34
CA MET A 106 40.15 -10.79 28.19
C MET A 106 40.44 -11.59 29.45
N PHE A 107 39.40 -12.09 30.10
CA PHE A 107 39.49 -12.90 31.30
C PHE A 107 39.16 -14.35 31.01
N LEU A 108 39.99 -15.25 31.51
CA LEU A 108 39.86 -16.69 31.32
C LEU A 108 39.59 -17.36 32.66
N SER A 109 38.55 -18.19 32.69
CA SER A 109 38.23 -19.03 33.82
C SER A 109 38.93 -20.38 33.69
N ILE A 110 39.81 -20.67 34.65
CA ILE A 110 40.67 -21.85 34.65
C ILE A 110 40.30 -22.71 35.85
N ASN A 111 40.22 -24.02 35.63
CA ASN A 111 39.89 -24.98 36.69
C ASN A 111 40.84 -26.17 36.60
N ASP A 112 41.66 -26.38 37.63
CA ASP A 112 42.66 -27.45 37.72
C ASP A 112 42.16 -28.72 38.44
N GLN A 113 40.85 -28.81 38.69
CA GLN A 113 40.14 -29.82 39.48
C GLN A 113 40.31 -29.73 41.00
N LYS A 114 41.21 -28.86 41.49
CA LYS A 114 41.48 -28.59 42.92
C LYS A 114 41.19 -27.15 43.31
N ALA A 115 41.23 -26.23 42.37
CA ALA A 115 40.92 -24.83 42.52
C ALA A 115 40.44 -24.26 41.18
N THR A 116 39.64 -23.21 41.25
CA THR A 116 39.20 -22.42 40.09
C THR A 116 39.71 -20.99 40.24
N GLY A 117 40.15 -20.39 39.15
CA GLY A 117 40.79 -19.07 39.16
C GLY A 117 40.50 -18.30 37.89
N VAL A 118 40.85 -17.02 37.90
CA VAL A 118 40.72 -16.13 36.75
C VAL A 118 42.09 -15.60 36.35
N HIS A 119 42.38 -15.58 35.05
CA HIS A 119 43.56 -14.91 34.49
C HIS A 119 43.10 -13.84 33.49
N GLY A 120 43.56 -12.60 33.67
CA GLY A 120 43.27 -11.46 32.80
C GLY A 120 44.40 -11.21 31.79
N PHE A 121 44.03 -10.82 30.57
CA PHE A 121 44.94 -10.53 29.48
C PHE A 121 44.53 -9.26 28.74
N HIS A 122 45.46 -8.33 28.57
CA HIS A 122 45.27 -7.13 27.75
C HIS A 122 46.24 -7.12 26.58
N TYR A 123 45.71 -6.88 25.37
CA TYR A 123 46.50 -6.83 24.14
C TYR A 123 46.87 -5.40 23.78
N ILE A 124 48.16 -5.16 23.59
CA ILE A 124 48.71 -3.87 23.16
C ILE A 124 49.09 -4.00 21.68
N TRP A 125 48.30 -3.35 20.83
CA TRP A 125 48.34 -3.46 19.36
C TRP A 125 49.41 -2.57 18.71
N GLU A 126 50.67 -2.81 19.06
CA GLU A 126 51.86 -2.21 18.43
C GLU A 126 52.37 -3.06 17.23
N PRO A 127 53.32 -2.58 16.39
CA PRO A 127 53.89 -3.37 15.29
C PRO A 127 54.39 -4.76 15.69
N MET A 128 54.82 -4.91 16.95
CA MET A 128 54.97 -6.19 17.61
C MET A 128 53.89 -6.30 18.69
N LEU A 129 52.97 -7.25 18.52
CA LEU A 129 51.89 -7.49 19.47
C LEU A 129 52.47 -7.83 20.85
N LYS A 130 52.10 -7.04 21.86
CA LYS A 130 52.44 -7.30 23.27
C LYS A 130 51.18 -7.69 24.03
N ARG A 131 51.36 -8.38 25.16
CA ARG A 131 50.28 -8.81 26.03
C ARG A 131 50.67 -8.58 27.49
N GLU A 132 49.84 -7.86 28.22
CA GLU A 132 49.87 -7.78 29.68
C GLU A 132 49.05 -8.95 30.25
N GLU A 133 49.52 -9.54 31.34
CA GLU A 133 48.84 -10.64 32.05
C GLU A 133 48.67 -10.26 33.52
N ARG A 134 47.50 -10.60 34.06
CA ARG A 134 47.19 -10.50 35.49
C ARG A 134 46.60 -11.82 35.98
N GLN A 135 47.00 -12.21 37.18
CA GLN A 135 46.50 -13.43 37.82
C GLN A 135 45.74 -13.03 39.08
N PHE A 136 44.62 -13.69 39.31
CA PHE A 136 43.75 -13.47 40.45
C PHE A 136 43.82 -14.66 41.40
N ASP A 137 43.66 -14.41 42.70
CA ASP A 137 43.68 -15.46 43.72
C ASP A 137 42.70 -16.60 43.38
N ALA A 138 43.15 -17.85 43.47
CA ALA A 138 42.32 -18.99 43.15
C ALA A 138 41.41 -19.40 44.33
N ILE A 139 40.22 -19.89 44.01
CA ILE A 139 39.27 -20.44 44.97
C ILE A 139 39.45 -21.95 45.02
N ALA A 140 39.86 -22.44 46.19
CA ALA A 140 40.02 -23.87 46.43
C ALA A 140 38.69 -24.62 46.34
N ARG A 141 38.76 -25.83 45.78
CA ARG A 141 37.69 -26.82 45.76
C ARG A 141 37.50 -27.41 47.15
N THR A 142 36.29 -27.32 47.70
CA THR A 142 35.98 -27.80 49.06
C THR A 142 34.78 -28.75 49.14
N ASP A 143 34.22 -29.17 48.01
CA ASP A 143 33.10 -30.13 48.00
C ASP A 143 33.54 -31.55 48.36
N THR A 144 32.58 -32.36 48.77
CA THR A 144 32.79 -33.77 49.15
C THR A 144 33.21 -34.65 47.97
N LEU A 145 32.96 -34.22 46.73
CA LEU A 145 33.32 -34.98 45.54
C LEU A 145 34.82 -34.84 45.18
N ILE A 146 35.58 -34.00 45.90
CA ILE A 146 37.03 -33.88 45.70
C ILE A 146 37.78 -35.20 45.91
N ALA A 147 37.21 -36.12 46.69
CA ALA A 147 37.78 -37.45 46.92
C ALA A 147 37.65 -38.40 45.71
N TYR A 148 36.82 -38.06 44.72
CA TYR A 148 36.58 -38.88 43.53
C TYR A 148 37.41 -38.34 42.37
N GLU A 149 38.55 -38.99 42.09
CA GLU A 149 39.48 -38.56 41.02
C GLU A 149 38.84 -38.59 39.62
N ASP A 150 37.83 -39.42 39.40
CA ASP A 150 37.13 -39.55 38.11
C ASP A 150 36.05 -38.47 37.88
N TYR A 151 35.73 -37.66 38.89
CA TYR A 151 34.70 -36.62 38.77
C TYR A 151 35.28 -35.34 38.15
N ASP A 152 34.78 -34.98 36.96
CA ASP A 152 35.11 -33.71 36.31
C ASP A 152 34.35 -32.55 36.97
N TRP A 153 35.03 -31.81 37.84
CA TRP A 153 34.46 -30.65 38.51
C TRP A 153 34.33 -29.46 37.55
N SER A 154 33.11 -28.97 37.41
CA SER A 154 32.75 -27.89 36.48
C SER A 154 32.87 -26.48 37.07
N GLY A 155 33.42 -26.34 38.27
CA GLY A 155 33.53 -25.06 38.98
C GLY A 155 34.15 -23.95 38.13
N THR A 156 33.41 -22.87 37.95
CA THR A 156 33.80 -21.77 37.06
C THR A 156 33.62 -20.44 37.76
N LEU A 157 34.57 -19.54 37.54
CA LEU A 157 34.43 -18.12 37.87
C LEU A 157 34.14 -17.37 36.58
N HIS A 158 32.95 -16.78 36.46
CA HIS A 158 32.55 -15.99 35.31
C HIS A 158 32.68 -14.49 35.65
N PRO A 159 33.73 -13.80 35.17
CA PRO A 159 33.81 -12.35 35.25
C PRO A 159 32.57 -11.72 34.64
N LYS A 160 31.91 -10.84 35.40
CA LYS A 160 30.64 -10.22 34.99
C LYS A 160 30.73 -8.70 34.96
N LEU A 161 31.49 -8.10 35.88
CA LEU A 161 31.66 -6.66 36.00
C LEU A 161 33.12 -6.34 36.32
N LEU A 162 33.61 -5.23 35.75
CA LEU A 162 34.88 -4.62 36.08
C LEU A 162 34.64 -3.13 36.33
N GLU A 163 34.52 -2.75 37.60
CA GLU A 163 34.15 -1.39 38.00
C GLU A 163 34.58 -1.13 39.44
N ASP A 164 34.84 0.13 39.79
CA ASP A 164 35.04 0.58 41.18
C ASP A 164 33.68 0.53 41.88
N ILE A 165 33.45 -0.52 42.68
CA ILE A 165 32.17 -0.76 43.34
C ILE A 165 32.10 -0.12 44.73
N ASP A 166 33.25 0.07 45.40
CA ASP A 166 33.33 0.64 46.75
C ASP A 166 33.87 2.08 46.80
N ASN A 167 34.00 2.71 45.62
CA ASN A 167 34.43 4.09 45.41
C ASN A 167 35.83 4.39 46.01
N ASP A 168 36.72 3.39 46.01
CA ASP A 168 38.09 3.53 46.53
C ASP A 168 39.11 4.01 45.48
N GLY A 169 38.69 4.10 44.21
CA GLY A 169 39.48 4.52 43.06
C GLY A 169 40.21 3.36 42.35
N SER A 170 40.21 2.16 42.92
CA SER A 170 40.64 0.90 42.30
C SER A 170 39.40 0.16 41.78
N PRO A 171 39.40 -0.34 40.54
CA PRO A 171 38.28 -1.13 40.07
C PRO A 171 38.31 -2.55 40.66
N GLU A 172 37.14 -3.12 40.92
CA GLU A 172 36.95 -4.50 41.31
C GLU A 172 36.57 -5.37 40.12
N LEU A 173 37.15 -6.57 40.08
CA LEU A 173 36.68 -7.64 39.21
C LEU A 173 35.64 -8.48 39.97
N VAL A 174 34.36 -8.32 39.63
CA VAL A 174 33.27 -9.11 40.20
C VAL A 174 33.01 -10.33 39.33
N CYS A 175 33.16 -11.50 39.91
CA CYS A 175 32.98 -12.79 39.27
C CYS A 175 31.80 -13.55 39.88
N LEU A 176 30.97 -14.15 39.02
CA LEU A 176 29.97 -15.13 39.44
C LEU A 176 30.68 -16.49 39.61
N ALA A 177 30.70 -17.00 40.83
CA ALA A 177 31.06 -18.38 41.10
C ALA A 177 29.89 -19.28 40.73
N PHE A 178 30.14 -20.27 39.87
CA PHE A 178 29.12 -21.14 39.33
C PHE A 178 29.58 -22.60 39.26
N ASP A 179 28.73 -23.51 39.73
CA ASP A 179 28.78 -24.93 39.43
C ASP A 179 27.36 -25.52 39.42
N SER A 180 27.01 -26.24 38.35
CA SER A 180 25.65 -26.76 38.14
C SER A 180 25.34 -28.04 38.92
N PHE A 181 26.25 -28.56 39.74
CA PHE A 181 26.09 -29.81 40.48
C PHE A 181 26.54 -29.71 41.93
N THR A 182 27.71 -29.14 42.18
CA THR A 182 28.27 -28.90 43.51
C THR A 182 27.97 -27.49 44.00
N ILE A 183 27.98 -27.29 45.32
CA ILE A 183 27.78 -25.97 45.93
C ILE A 183 29.05 -25.13 45.88
N ASN A 184 30.21 -25.77 45.78
CA ASN A 184 31.47 -25.08 45.64
C ASN A 184 31.92 -25.12 44.16
N PRO A 185 32.11 -23.96 43.51
CA PRO A 185 31.88 -22.60 43.98
C PRO A 185 30.52 -22.08 43.46
N ARG A 186 29.68 -21.53 44.35
CA ARG A 186 28.44 -20.81 43.99
C ARG A 186 28.37 -19.48 44.73
N GLY A 187 28.02 -18.41 44.02
CA GLY A 187 27.82 -17.07 44.59
C GLY A 187 28.67 -15.98 43.92
N LEU A 188 29.19 -15.04 44.69
CA LEU A 188 30.05 -13.95 44.19
C LEU A 188 31.47 -14.05 44.73
N VAL A 189 32.43 -13.70 43.88
CA VAL A 189 33.83 -13.55 44.23
C VAL A 189 34.32 -12.21 43.69
N VAL A 190 34.88 -11.38 44.58
CA VAL A 190 35.31 -10.02 44.23
C VAL A 190 36.80 -9.88 44.49
N TYR A 191 37.51 -9.44 43.46
CA TYR A 191 38.94 -9.19 43.49
C TYR A 191 39.25 -7.71 43.30
N ASP A 192 40.32 -7.24 43.92
CA ASP A 192 40.94 -5.98 43.54
C ASP A 192 41.65 -6.17 42.20
N PHE A 193 41.33 -5.35 41.20
CA PHE A 193 41.82 -5.55 39.83
C PHE A 193 43.33 -5.29 39.68
N ASP A 194 43.89 -4.41 40.51
CA ASP A 194 45.28 -4.00 40.41
C ASP A 194 46.26 -4.96 41.10
N SER A 195 45.91 -5.46 42.28
CA SER A 195 46.70 -6.45 43.00
C SER A 195 46.38 -7.90 42.62
N GLY A 196 45.17 -8.16 42.11
CA GLY A 196 44.66 -9.53 41.87
C GLY A 196 44.22 -10.24 43.15
N GLY A 197 44.31 -9.58 44.30
CA GLY A 197 43.98 -10.16 45.60
C GLY A 197 42.47 -10.30 45.79
N LEU A 198 42.04 -11.37 46.47
CA LEU A 198 40.65 -11.55 46.88
C LEU A 198 40.24 -10.49 47.91
N LYS A 199 39.29 -9.61 47.58
CA LYS A 199 38.70 -8.65 48.54
C LYS A 199 37.70 -9.35 49.45
N TRP A 200 36.71 -10.03 48.86
CA TRP A 200 35.69 -10.77 49.60
C TRP A 200 34.96 -11.81 48.74
N ARG A 201 34.26 -12.73 49.40
CA ARG A 201 33.47 -13.80 48.78
C ARG A 201 32.11 -13.91 49.45
N PHE A 202 31.07 -14.13 48.64
CA PHE A 202 29.71 -14.35 49.08
C PHE A 202 29.21 -15.70 48.58
N ASP A 203 29.22 -16.72 49.44
CA ASP A 203 28.81 -18.08 49.08
C ASP A 203 27.29 -18.29 49.11
N LEU A 204 26.77 -19.08 48.18
CA LEU A 204 25.36 -19.43 48.08
C LEU A 204 25.15 -20.93 47.86
N SER A 205 23.98 -21.43 48.23
CA SER A 205 23.49 -22.76 47.86
C SER A 205 22.97 -22.79 46.41
N THR A 206 22.39 -21.68 45.93
CA THR A 206 21.86 -21.47 44.57
C THR A 206 22.88 -20.75 43.67
N CYS A 207 22.66 -20.73 42.36
CA CYS A 207 23.53 -20.03 41.39
C CYS A 207 22.98 -18.65 41.04
N ILE A 208 23.85 -17.66 40.87
CA ILE A 208 23.45 -16.33 40.38
C ILE A 208 23.28 -16.38 38.87
N SER A 209 22.10 -16.02 38.37
CA SER A 209 21.77 -15.97 36.94
C SER A 209 21.98 -14.58 36.33
N SER A 210 21.82 -13.53 37.12
CA SER A 210 22.00 -12.14 36.68
C SER A 210 22.47 -11.25 37.82
N LEU A 211 23.25 -10.24 37.48
CA LEU A 211 23.87 -9.29 38.41
C LEU A 211 23.77 -7.90 37.81
N LEU A 212 23.29 -6.95 38.60
CA LEU A 212 23.32 -5.52 38.33
C LEU A 212 24.16 -4.83 39.40
N CYS A 213 24.83 -3.74 39.04
CA CYS A 213 25.57 -2.89 39.95
C CYS A 213 25.25 -1.44 39.62
N ASP A 214 24.65 -0.72 40.55
CA ASP A 214 24.36 0.71 40.45
C ASP A 214 23.98 1.26 41.83
N ASP A 215 23.88 2.59 41.95
CA ASP A 215 23.27 3.26 43.10
C ASP A 215 21.74 3.28 42.92
N PHE A 216 21.07 2.26 43.44
CA PHE A 216 19.64 2.04 43.20
C PHE A 216 18.73 2.75 44.19
N ASP A 217 19.24 3.19 45.35
CA ASP A 217 18.48 3.97 46.33
C ASP A 217 18.88 5.46 46.41
N GLY A 218 19.91 5.86 45.66
CA GLY A 218 20.37 7.23 45.51
C GLY A 218 21.20 7.73 46.70
N ASP A 219 21.79 6.84 47.50
CA ASP A 219 22.59 7.19 48.67
C ASP A 219 24.08 7.47 48.36
N GLY A 220 24.50 7.21 47.12
CA GLY A 220 25.86 7.42 46.60
C GLY A 220 26.77 6.20 46.68
N GLU A 221 26.34 5.12 47.34
CA GLU A 221 27.01 3.82 47.32
C GLU A 221 26.36 2.91 46.26
N LYS A 222 27.09 1.90 45.78
CA LYS A 222 26.55 0.97 44.80
C LYS A 222 26.03 -0.30 45.48
N GLU A 223 24.87 -0.76 45.02
CA GLU A 223 24.32 -2.07 45.36
C GLU A 223 24.54 -3.08 44.24
N LEU A 224 24.83 -4.32 44.66
CA LEU A 224 24.86 -5.49 43.82
C LEU A 224 23.52 -6.21 43.93
N VAL A 225 22.64 -6.01 42.94
CA VAL A 225 21.35 -6.69 42.87
C VAL A 225 21.50 -7.98 42.07
N CYS A 226 21.17 -9.11 42.69
CA CYS A 226 21.37 -10.44 42.12
C CYS A 226 20.06 -11.20 42.00
N GLY A 227 19.81 -11.76 40.82
CA GLY A 227 18.77 -12.77 40.59
C GLY A 227 19.41 -14.15 40.54
N THR A 228 18.76 -15.15 41.13
CA THR A 228 19.28 -16.53 41.17
C THR A 228 18.49 -17.50 40.27
N ILE A 229 19.12 -18.65 39.99
CA ILE A 229 18.52 -19.81 39.34
C ILE A 229 18.59 -21.03 40.26
N ALA A 230 17.44 -21.63 40.50
CA ALA A 230 17.29 -22.84 41.28
C ALA A 230 17.37 -24.08 40.40
N TYR A 231 18.38 -24.91 40.63
CA TYR A 231 18.51 -26.20 39.94
C TYR A 231 17.84 -27.34 40.69
N LYS A 232 17.52 -27.16 41.97
CA LYS A 232 16.97 -28.17 42.86
C LYS A 232 17.84 -29.44 42.91
N ASN A 233 19.16 -29.24 42.95
CA ASN A 233 20.14 -30.32 42.97
C ASN A 233 20.86 -30.47 44.32
N THR A 234 20.51 -29.64 45.29
CA THR A 234 21.02 -29.70 46.66
C THR A 234 19.96 -29.32 47.69
N ASP A 235 20.06 -29.91 48.88
CA ASP A 235 19.22 -29.62 50.04
C ASP A 235 19.94 -28.69 51.05
N GLN A 236 21.12 -28.16 50.70
CA GLN A 236 21.83 -27.24 51.58
C GLN A 236 21.23 -25.84 51.52
N GLU A 237 21.25 -25.18 52.67
CA GLU A 237 20.80 -23.81 52.85
C GLU A 237 21.97 -22.94 53.32
N MET A 238 22.11 -21.76 52.74
CA MET A 238 23.13 -20.78 53.10
C MET A 238 22.50 -19.39 53.15
N ARG A 239 22.67 -18.70 54.29
CA ARG A 239 22.14 -17.34 54.49
C ARG A 239 20.63 -17.27 54.21
N ASP A 240 19.89 -18.23 54.75
CA ASP A 240 18.43 -18.34 54.60
C ASP A 240 17.95 -18.48 53.15
N MET A 241 18.82 -18.98 52.26
CA MET A 241 18.54 -19.26 50.85
C MET A 241 18.91 -20.70 50.51
N ASP A 242 18.02 -21.38 49.77
CA ASP A 242 18.19 -22.75 49.28
C ASP A 242 18.31 -22.80 47.75
N ASP A 243 18.53 -24.00 47.20
CA ASP A 243 18.53 -24.26 45.74
C ASP A 243 17.19 -24.83 45.23
N ALA A 244 16.16 -24.86 46.07
CA ALA A 244 14.80 -25.24 45.70
C ALA A 244 13.98 -24.04 45.22
N HIS A 245 14.42 -22.82 45.55
CA HIS A 245 13.78 -21.55 45.23
C HIS A 245 14.72 -20.60 44.49
N SER A 246 14.16 -19.78 43.60
CA SER A 246 14.87 -18.63 43.05
C SER A 246 14.66 -17.41 43.92
N TRP A 247 15.72 -16.61 44.04
CA TRP A 247 15.83 -15.51 44.99
C TRP A 247 16.18 -14.22 44.26
N LEU A 248 15.71 -13.12 44.82
CA LEU A 248 16.18 -11.78 44.50
C LEU A 248 16.87 -11.23 45.75
N MET A 249 18.13 -10.80 45.61
CA MET A 249 18.92 -10.32 46.75
C MET A 249 19.71 -9.06 46.43
N VAL A 250 20.04 -8.30 47.47
CA VAL A 250 20.83 -7.07 47.40
C VAL A 250 22.00 -7.18 48.35
N ILE A 251 23.20 -6.95 47.82
CA ILE A 251 24.46 -6.99 48.57
C ILE A 251 25.13 -5.62 48.41
N ASP A 252 25.73 -5.10 49.48
CA ASP A 252 26.51 -3.86 49.38
C ASP A 252 27.91 -4.10 48.76
N ALA A 253 28.61 -3.03 48.41
CA ALA A 253 29.96 -3.09 47.85
C ALA A 253 30.99 -3.85 48.72
N ARG A 254 30.69 -4.06 50.02
CA ARG A 254 31.57 -4.75 50.99
C ARG A 254 31.17 -6.21 51.23
N GLY A 255 30.21 -6.73 50.48
CA GLY A 255 29.77 -8.12 50.56
C GLY A 255 28.79 -8.42 51.70
N ARG A 256 28.14 -7.41 52.29
CA ARG A 256 27.10 -7.61 53.31
C ARG A 256 25.74 -7.74 52.64
N LEU A 257 24.98 -8.76 53.03
CA LEU A 257 23.60 -8.95 52.57
C LEU A 257 22.70 -7.88 53.19
N LEU A 258 22.07 -7.06 52.34
CA LEU A 258 21.12 -6.03 52.76
C LEU A 258 19.68 -6.57 52.78
N HIS A 259 19.32 -7.37 51.78
CA HIS A 259 17.98 -7.92 51.64
C HIS A 259 17.99 -9.17 50.74
N HIS A 260 17.06 -10.08 50.99
CA HIS A 260 16.72 -11.17 50.09
C HIS A 260 15.22 -11.48 50.20
N GLU A 261 14.60 -11.87 49.10
CA GLU A 261 13.23 -12.36 49.05
C GLU A 261 13.11 -13.56 48.12
N MET A 262 12.24 -14.50 48.51
CA MET A 262 11.90 -15.66 47.70
C MET A 262 10.97 -15.24 46.57
N VAL A 263 11.29 -15.66 45.33
CA VAL A 263 10.54 -15.24 44.15
C VAL A 263 9.67 -16.37 43.60
N ASN A 264 10.25 -17.53 43.32
CA ASN A 264 9.55 -18.68 42.75
C ASN A 264 10.12 -20.00 43.28
N GLU A 265 9.29 -21.05 43.26
CA GLU A 265 9.69 -22.40 43.65
C GLU A 265 10.05 -23.28 42.46
N GLY A 266 10.83 -24.33 42.72
CA GLY A 266 11.21 -25.32 41.72
C GLY A 266 12.23 -24.82 40.72
N PHE A 267 12.23 -25.40 39.52
CA PHE A 267 13.19 -25.05 38.47
C PHE A 267 12.86 -23.66 37.91
N SER A 268 13.43 -22.65 38.54
CA SER A 268 13.04 -21.24 38.37
C SER A 268 14.25 -20.33 38.28
N GLN A 269 14.08 -19.18 37.64
CA GLN A 269 15.13 -18.22 37.35
C GLN A 269 14.60 -16.79 37.50
N VAL A 270 15.43 -15.92 38.08
CA VAL A 270 15.23 -14.47 38.08
C VAL A 270 16.28 -13.83 37.17
N LEU A 271 15.83 -13.14 36.13
CA LEU A 271 16.67 -12.33 35.26
C LEU A 271 16.44 -10.86 35.52
N LEU A 272 17.52 -10.10 35.51
CA LEU A 272 17.53 -8.69 35.84
C LEU A 272 18.03 -7.85 34.67
N ALA A 273 17.36 -6.72 34.45
CA ALA A 273 17.83 -5.58 33.69
C ALA A 273 17.52 -4.31 34.48
N SER A 274 18.17 -3.18 34.16
CA SER A 274 17.85 -1.90 34.79
C SER A 274 17.85 -0.76 33.80
N ASP A 275 17.05 0.26 34.11
CA ASP A 275 16.86 1.44 33.28
C ASP A 275 16.20 2.56 34.07
N ASP A 276 16.44 3.81 33.69
CA ASP A 276 15.75 4.97 34.25
C ASP A 276 14.46 5.22 33.43
N MET A 277 13.33 4.85 34.02
CA MET A 277 12.03 4.78 33.36
C MET A 277 11.22 6.07 33.50
N ASP A 278 11.38 6.79 34.61
CA ASP A 278 10.65 8.03 34.88
C ASP A 278 11.51 9.29 34.72
N GLY A 279 12.79 9.14 34.40
CA GLY A 279 13.72 10.22 34.10
C GLY A 279 14.23 10.94 35.34
N ASP A 280 14.15 10.31 36.51
CA ASP A 280 14.61 10.86 37.79
C ASP A 280 16.10 10.62 38.07
N ALA A 281 16.81 9.99 37.12
CA ALA A 281 18.20 9.57 37.19
C ALA A 281 18.49 8.42 38.18
N GLN A 282 17.47 7.83 38.79
CA GLN A 282 17.56 6.56 39.51
C GLN A 282 17.06 5.44 38.61
N LYS A 283 17.79 4.33 38.55
CA LYS A 283 17.38 3.22 37.71
C LYS A 283 16.38 2.33 38.43
N GLU A 284 15.31 1.98 37.76
CA GLU A 284 14.46 0.87 38.16
C GLU A 284 15.05 -0.47 37.73
N ILE A 285 14.62 -1.52 38.42
CA ILE A 285 15.04 -2.90 38.20
C ILE A 285 13.89 -3.66 37.55
N LEU A 286 14.12 -4.15 36.33
CA LEU A 286 13.24 -5.10 35.68
C LEU A 286 13.60 -6.51 36.15
N ALA A 287 12.68 -7.15 36.87
CA ALA A 287 12.79 -8.55 37.26
C ALA A 287 11.86 -9.43 36.42
N VAL A 288 12.47 -10.34 35.64
CA VAL A 288 11.76 -11.37 34.87
C VAL A 288 11.87 -12.70 35.62
N CYS A 289 10.77 -13.12 36.22
CA CYS A 289 10.67 -14.30 37.06
C CYS A 289 10.05 -15.44 36.25
N SER A 290 10.85 -16.46 35.95
CA SER A 290 10.49 -17.58 35.08
C SER A 290 10.58 -18.91 35.82
N THR A 291 9.71 -19.85 35.47
CA THR A 291 9.63 -21.21 36.01
C THR A 291 9.45 -22.19 34.85
N LYS A 292 10.03 -23.39 34.98
CA LYS A 292 9.74 -24.52 34.11
C LYS A 292 8.99 -25.61 34.88
N GLY A 293 7.90 -26.07 34.30
CA GLY A 293 7.10 -27.18 34.83
C GLY A 293 5.88 -26.69 35.61
N ASN A 294 5.44 -27.46 36.61
CA ASN A 294 4.23 -27.18 37.38
C ASN A 294 4.55 -26.35 38.63
N ALA A 295 5.03 -25.11 38.45
CA ALA A 295 5.19 -24.19 39.57
C ALA A 295 3.81 -23.66 40.05
N GLU A 296 3.65 -23.46 41.36
CA GLU A 296 2.41 -22.92 41.93
C GLU A 296 2.26 -21.40 41.67
N LEU A 297 3.39 -20.68 41.65
CA LEU A 297 3.44 -19.25 41.40
C LEU A 297 3.51 -18.95 39.88
N PRO A 298 2.75 -17.96 39.38
CA PRO A 298 2.81 -17.58 37.98
C PRO A 298 4.15 -16.91 37.63
N ASN A 299 4.54 -17.07 36.38
CA ASN A 299 5.63 -16.30 35.82
C ASN A 299 5.27 -14.82 35.81
N SER A 300 6.25 -13.95 36.00
CA SER A 300 6.00 -12.52 36.12
C SER A 300 7.14 -11.67 35.59
N VAL A 301 6.79 -10.45 35.19
CA VAL A 301 7.72 -9.38 34.86
C VAL A 301 7.35 -8.20 35.74
N LYS A 302 8.30 -7.62 36.47
CA LYS A 302 8.04 -6.54 37.41
C LYS A 302 9.08 -5.44 37.26
N TRP A 303 8.63 -4.19 37.31
CA TRP A 303 9.51 -3.07 37.60
C TRP A 303 9.55 -2.84 39.11
N LEU A 304 10.75 -2.82 39.67
CA LEU A 304 11.01 -2.71 41.09
C LEU A 304 11.89 -1.49 41.37
N ASN A 305 11.56 -0.77 42.44
CA ASN A 305 12.45 0.23 43.04
C ASN A 305 13.05 -0.33 44.32
N TRP A 306 14.34 -0.13 44.50
CA TRP A 306 15.03 -0.41 45.74
C TRP A 306 14.96 0.82 46.65
N THR A 307 14.64 0.63 47.94
CA THR A 307 14.53 1.75 48.91
C THR A 307 15.61 1.72 50.00
N GLY A 308 16.71 0.99 49.78
CA GLY A 308 17.71 0.70 50.82
C GLY A 308 17.29 -0.36 51.86
N LYS A 309 16.05 -0.86 51.79
CA LYS A 309 15.52 -1.85 52.77
C LYS A 309 14.67 -2.95 52.17
N ARG A 310 13.92 -2.65 51.11
CA ARG A 310 13.01 -3.58 50.45
C ARG A 310 12.78 -3.15 49.00
N PHE A 311 12.29 -4.09 48.19
CA PHE A 311 11.76 -3.78 46.86
C PHE A 311 10.32 -3.26 46.94
N ILE A 312 9.99 -2.31 46.06
CA ILE A 312 8.63 -1.83 45.82
C ILE A 312 8.31 -2.02 44.34
N SER A 313 7.26 -2.78 44.04
CA SER A 313 6.79 -2.97 42.67
C SER A 313 6.07 -1.71 42.17
N LYS A 314 6.54 -1.13 41.06
CA LYS A 314 5.84 -0.05 40.32
C LYS A 314 4.79 -0.64 39.39
N GLU A 315 5.21 -1.53 38.50
CA GLU A 315 4.37 -2.18 37.50
C GLU A 315 4.60 -3.69 37.52
N SER A 316 3.60 -4.46 37.12
CA SER A 316 3.73 -5.92 37.03
C SER A 316 2.88 -6.52 35.93
N TRP A 317 3.44 -7.52 35.26
CA TRP A 317 2.75 -8.33 34.27
C TRP A 317 2.86 -9.81 34.68
N LEU A 318 1.75 -10.52 34.63
CA LEU A 318 1.64 -11.92 35.06
C LEU A 318 1.35 -12.83 33.87
N LEU A 319 2.00 -13.99 33.84
CA LEU A 319 1.77 -15.05 32.87
C LEU A 319 1.49 -16.38 33.56
N HIS A 320 0.28 -16.90 33.33
CA HIS A 320 -0.09 -18.26 33.68
C HIS A 320 0.29 -19.20 32.54
N GLY A 321 1.57 -19.53 32.42
CA GLY A 321 2.14 -20.41 31.39
C GLY A 321 3.66 -20.51 31.49
N ASN A 322 4.29 -21.49 30.85
CA ASN A 322 5.74 -21.72 30.94
C ASN A 322 6.54 -20.72 30.10
N LEU A 323 7.34 -19.87 30.76
CA LEU A 323 8.39 -19.10 30.10
C LEU A 323 9.59 -19.99 29.81
N GLU A 324 10.25 -19.77 28.68
CA GLU A 324 11.58 -20.34 28.48
C GLU A 324 12.60 -19.57 29.32
N PHE A 325 13.77 -20.17 29.54
CA PHE A 325 14.87 -19.43 30.12
C PHE A 325 15.44 -18.49 29.06
N ASN A 326 15.38 -17.19 29.37
CA ASN A 326 15.79 -16.13 28.46
C ASN A 326 17.25 -15.74 28.72
N ASN A 327 17.85 -15.01 27.78
CA ASN A 327 19.18 -14.46 27.96
C ASN A 327 19.09 -13.06 28.60
N PRO A 328 19.77 -12.79 29.75
CA PRO A 328 19.78 -11.47 30.38
C PRO A 328 20.17 -10.31 29.43
N GLU A 329 20.97 -10.57 28.40
CA GLU A 329 21.39 -9.53 27.45
C GLU A 329 20.29 -9.10 26.47
N THR A 330 19.25 -9.94 26.29
CA THR A 330 18.19 -9.71 25.29
C THR A 330 16.83 -9.42 25.93
N ILE A 331 16.67 -9.59 27.24
CA ILE A 331 15.35 -9.45 27.88
C ILE A 331 14.80 -8.03 27.81
N TYR A 332 15.66 -7.02 27.74
CA TYR A 332 15.26 -5.62 27.67
C TYR A 332 16.18 -4.87 26.71
N SER A 333 15.62 -4.23 25.68
CA SER A 333 16.40 -3.65 24.60
C SER A 333 15.78 -2.38 24.03
N LEU A 334 16.63 -1.39 23.75
CA LEU A 334 16.28 -0.17 23.01
C LEU A 334 16.27 -0.46 21.51
N MET A 335 15.12 -0.30 20.86
CA MET A 335 14.90 -0.73 19.48
C MET A 335 15.21 0.33 18.43
N ASP A 336 15.15 1.61 18.77
CA ASP A 336 15.40 2.70 17.83
C ASP A 336 15.81 4.00 18.54
N GLY A 337 16.31 4.97 17.77
CA GLY A 337 16.69 6.29 18.27
C GLY A 337 15.51 7.16 18.76
N GLU A 338 14.26 6.71 18.59
CA GLU A 338 13.07 7.39 19.12
C GLU A 338 12.79 7.01 20.59
N GLY A 339 13.63 6.15 21.20
CA GLY A 339 13.54 5.79 22.61
C GLY A 339 12.64 4.59 22.88
N ARG A 340 12.21 3.84 21.85
CA ARG A 340 11.32 2.70 22.04
C ARG A 340 12.07 1.52 22.67
N LYS A 341 11.82 1.26 23.96
CA LYS A 341 12.38 0.11 24.68
C LYS A 341 11.35 -1.00 24.79
N LEU A 342 11.78 -2.23 24.57
CA LEU A 342 10.92 -3.41 24.61
C LEU A 342 11.48 -4.45 25.57
N VAL A 343 10.58 -5.11 26.30
CA VAL A 343 10.87 -6.36 27.00
C VAL A 343 10.58 -7.51 26.06
N ILE A 344 11.58 -8.34 25.76
CA ILE A 344 11.49 -9.42 24.77
C ILE A 344 11.64 -10.76 25.47
N LEU A 345 10.59 -11.59 25.41
CA LEU A 345 10.51 -12.85 26.14
C LEU A 345 10.13 -13.99 25.21
N ALA A 346 10.91 -15.08 25.27
CA ALA A 346 10.55 -16.37 24.69
C ALA A 346 9.76 -17.20 25.71
N ALA A 347 8.72 -17.87 25.23
CA ALA A 347 7.84 -18.72 26.03
C ALA A 347 7.65 -20.09 25.36
N MET A 348 7.50 -21.14 26.16
CA MET A 348 7.33 -22.49 25.64
C MET A 348 6.07 -22.58 24.79
N ASN A 349 6.20 -23.15 23.58
CA ASN A 349 5.10 -23.38 22.65
C ASN A 349 4.24 -22.14 22.36
N SER A 350 4.79 -20.94 22.55
CA SER A 350 4.08 -19.68 22.40
C SER A 350 4.85 -18.76 21.46
N PRO A 351 4.14 -17.85 20.76
CA PRO A 351 4.79 -16.79 20.01
C PRO A 351 5.70 -15.95 20.91
N LEU A 352 6.56 -15.16 20.27
CA LEU A 352 7.34 -14.13 20.96
C LEU A 352 6.40 -13.29 21.84
N ILE A 353 6.79 -13.04 23.09
CA ILE A 353 6.07 -12.14 23.98
C ILE A 353 6.88 -10.85 24.02
N VAL A 354 6.23 -9.76 23.61
CA VAL A 354 6.85 -8.44 23.60
C VAL A 354 6.02 -7.50 24.45
N LEU A 355 6.65 -6.86 25.43
CA LEU A 355 6.03 -5.84 26.27
C LEU A 355 6.70 -4.48 26.02
N ASP A 356 5.93 -3.41 26.19
CA ASP A 356 6.49 -2.05 26.22
C ASP A 356 7.10 -1.72 27.60
N SER A 357 7.63 -0.50 27.72
CA SER A 357 8.18 0.05 28.97
C SER A 357 7.22 -0.05 30.16
N GLN A 358 5.92 0.05 29.94
CA GLN A 358 4.88 -0.02 30.96
C GLN A 358 4.34 -1.45 31.14
N LEU A 359 5.04 -2.45 30.59
CA LEU A 359 4.69 -3.87 30.65
C LEU A 359 3.35 -4.22 29.96
N ASN A 360 2.86 -3.36 29.05
CA ASN A 360 1.71 -3.70 28.21
C ASN A 360 2.15 -4.57 27.03
N LYS A 361 1.32 -5.55 26.70
CA LYS A 361 1.59 -6.44 25.56
C LYS A 361 1.51 -5.69 24.24
N VAL A 362 2.58 -5.76 23.46
CA VAL A 362 2.66 -5.20 22.10
C VAL A 362 2.18 -6.26 21.10
N ASN A 363 1.18 -5.92 20.29
CA ASN A 363 0.67 -6.82 19.25
C ASN A 363 1.62 -6.85 18.05
N HIS A 364 1.84 -8.05 17.50
CA HIS A 364 2.63 -8.27 16.28
C HIS A 364 2.08 -9.46 15.47
N ASP A 365 2.43 -9.50 14.19
CA ASP A 365 1.95 -10.53 13.25
C ASP A 365 2.73 -11.86 13.33
N PHE A 366 3.88 -11.85 14.03
CA PHE A 366 4.72 -13.04 14.20
C PHE A 366 4.11 -14.03 15.22
N ASN A 367 3.43 -15.07 14.73
CA ASN A 367 2.67 -16.03 15.54
C ASN A 367 3.36 -17.39 15.71
N GLU A 368 4.63 -17.51 15.33
CA GLU A 368 5.34 -18.78 15.37
C GLU A 368 6.01 -19.03 16.74
N PRO A 369 6.03 -20.28 17.24
CA PRO A 369 6.69 -20.59 18.50
C PRO A 369 8.21 -20.33 18.47
N VAL A 370 8.69 -19.53 19.42
CA VAL A 370 10.11 -19.18 19.55
C VAL A 370 10.81 -20.18 20.47
N SER A 371 12.00 -20.64 20.09
CA SER A 371 12.87 -21.45 20.94
C SER A 371 13.82 -20.58 21.74
N SER A 372 14.44 -19.58 21.10
CA SER A 372 15.46 -18.72 21.72
C SER A 372 15.57 -17.38 21.01
N VAL A 373 15.95 -16.35 21.76
CA VAL A 373 16.35 -15.04 21.23
C VAL A 373 17.88 -14.95 21.37
N TRP A 374 18.57 -14.83 20.24
CA TRP A 374 20.03 -14.90 20.18
C TRP A 374 20.70 -13.52 20.28
N GLY A 375 20.00 -12.45 19.91
CA GLY A 375 20.52 -11.08 20.04
C GLY A 375 19.55 -10.02 19.54
N VAL A 376 19.76 -8.78 19.98
CA VAL A 376 18.99 -7.61 19.55
C VAL A 376 19.97 -6.50 19.18
N GLU A 377 20.24 -6.33 17.89
CA GLU A 377 21.25 -5.39 17.38
C GLU A 377 20.86 -4.78 16.03
N ASP A 378 21.45 -3.61 15.72
CA ASP A 378 21.33 -2.97 14.42
C ASP A 378 22.22 -3.69 13.39
N LEU A 379 21.62 -4.63 12.66
CA LEU A 379 22.33 -5.55 11.77
C LEU A 379 22.64 -4.93 10.40
N ASP A 380 21.88 -3.92 9.97
CA ASP A 380 22.08 -3.25 8.68
C ASP A 380 22.56 -1.78 8.80
N LEU A 381 22.76 -1.29 10.02
CA LEU A 381 23.21 0.06 10.36
C LEU A 381 22.23 1.16 9.94
N ASP A 382 20.92 0.88 9.97
CA ASP A 382 19.88 1.88 9.68
C ASP A 382 19.45 2.71 10.91
N GLY A 383 20.02 2.42 12.08
CA GLY A 383 19.71 3.05 13.36
C GLY A 383 18.55 2.41 14.12
N ARG A 384 17.98 1.33 13.61
CA ARG A 384 16.94 0.51 14.25
C ARG A 384 17.50 -0.88 14.49
N LYS A 385 17.24 -1.45 15.66
CA LYS A 385 17.68 -2.79 16.00
C LYS A 385 16.74 -3.86 15.40
N GLU A 386 17.34 -4.95 14.96
CA GLU A 386 16.69 -6.20 14.64
C GLU A 386 16.78 -7.19 15.79
N ILE A 387 15.79 -8.06 15.90
CA ILE A 387 15.77 -9.19 16.82
C ILE A 387 16.14 -10.44 16.02
N LEU A 388 17.26 -11.07 16.37
CA LEU A 388 17.66 -12.37 15.86
C LEU A 388 17.13 -13.45 16.79
N LEU A 389 16.21 -14.26 16.29
CA LEU A 389 15.60 -15.34 17.05
C LEU A 389 15.62 -16.65 16.28
N GLU A 390 15.37 -17.73 17.01
CA GLU A 390 15.19 -19.07 16.47
C GLU A 390 13.79 -19.59 16.78
N THR A 391 13.18 -20.22 15.80
CA THR A 391 11.87 -20.87 15.92
C THR A 391 12.01 -22.34 16.27
N ARG A 392 10.95 -22.94 16.83
CA ARG A 392 10.92 -24.36 17.20
C ARG A 392 11.11 -25.33 16.03
N ASP A 393 10.82 -24.90 14.81
CA ASP A 393 11.06 -25.66 13.58
C ASP A 393 12.47 -25.46 13.00
N ASN A 394 13.42 -24.98 13.82
CA ASN A 394 14.84 -24.84 13.50
C ASN A 394 15.12 -23.84 12.37
N ARG A 395 14.46 -22.68 12.40
CA ARG A 395 14.75 -21.57 11.50
C ARG A 395 15.26 -20.37 12.28
N LEU A 396 16.26 -19.70 11.72
CA LEU A 396 16.69 -18.39 12.17
C LEU A 396 15.83 -17.33 11.49
N VAL A 397 15.23 -16.46 12.28
CA VAL A 397 14.37 -15.37 11.83
C VAL A 397 14.92 -14.05 12.34
N VAL A 398 14.95 -13.05 11.47
CA VAL A 398 15.30 -11.67 11.81
C VAL A 398 14.03 -10.84 11.77
N LEU A 399 13.60 -10.33 12.92
CA LEU A 399 12.50 -9.38 13.03
C LEU A 399 13.05 -7.97 13.05
N SER A 400 12.38 -7.04 12.39
CA SER A 400 12.66 -5.60 12.54
C SER A 400 12.14 -5.04 13.86
N SER A 401 12.50 -3.79 14.16
CA SER A 401 11.97 -3.04 15.32
C SER A 401 10.45 -2.88 15.36
N ASP A 402 9.76 -3.00 14.22
CA ASP A 402 8.29 -3.09 14.15
C ASP A 402 7.74 -4.52 14.21
N LEU A 403 8.57 -5.48 14.64
CA LEU A 403 8.24 -6.89 14.88
C LEU A 403 7.76 -7.65 13.65
N LYS A 404 8.22 -7.25 12.45
CA LYS A 404 7.92 -7.94 11.19
C LYS A 404 9.11 -8.79 10.75
N SER A 405 8.81 -10.00 10.26
CA SER A 405 9.84 -10.86 9.65
C SER A 405 10.46 -10.17 8.43
N LYS A 406 11.78 -9.98 8.45
CA LYS A 406 12.57 -9.36 7.38
C LYS A 406 13.38 -10.37 6.60
N ALA A 407 13.98 -11.33 7.30
CA ALA A 407 14.78 -12.41 6.73
C ALA A 407 14.55 -13.70 7.52
N GLU A 408 14.64 -14.82 6.82
CA GLU A 408 14.55 -16.16 7.39
C GLU A 408 15.59 -17.06 6.74
N LEU A 409 16.13 -17.99 7.53
CA LEU A 409 17.10 -18.97 7.10
C LEU A 409 16.82 -20.29 7.81
N ALA A 410 16.64 -21.37 7.04
CA ALA A 410 16.65 -22.71 7.63
C ALA A 410 18.02 -22.97 8.24
N ASN A 411 18.04 -23.35 9.52
CA ASN A 411 19.30 -23.58 10.22
C ASN A 411 20.08 -24.71 9.52
N PRO A 412 21.35 -24.49 9.12
CA PRO A 412 22.18 -25.52 8.52
C PRO A 412 22.52 -26.71 9.43
N PHE A 413 22.32 -26.58 10.74
CA PHE A 413 22.61 -27.60 11.75
C PHE A 413 21.31 -28.24 12.27
N ASN A 414 21.40 -29.47 12.79
CA ASN A 414 20.23 -30.15 13.34
C ASN A 414 19.87 -29.59 14.72
N LEU A 415 18.62 -29.75 15.14
CA LEU A 415 18.16 -29.32 16.48
C LEU A 415 18.93 -29.98 17.62
N ASP A 416 19.40 -31.21 17.43
CA ASP A 416 20.16 -31.96 18.44
C ASP A 416 21.65 -31.58 18.47
N ASP A 417 22.10 -30.78 17.51
CA ASP A 417 23.49 -30.32 17.47
C ASP A 417 23.70 -29.21 18.50
N ASN A 418 24.75 -29.31 19.31
CA ASN A 418 25.13 -28.25 20.24
C ASN A 418 25.88 -27.13 19.50
N TYR A 419 25.13 -26.29 18.81
CA TYR A 419 25.63 -25.10 18.11
C TYR A 419 25.28 -23.82 18.88
N SER A 420 25.93 -22.72 18.50
CA SER A 420 25.67 -21.39 19.06
C SER A 420 25.58 -20.35 17.95
N VAL A 421 24.78 -19.31 18.18
CA VAL A 421 24.63 -18.19 17.26
C VAL A 421 25.20 -16.94 17.91
N HIS A 422 26.04 -16.22 17.18
CA HIS A 422 26.72 -15.01 17.65
C HIS A 422 26.53 -13.88 16.65
N ILE A 423 26.34 -12.66 17.16
CA ILE A 423 26.47 -11.44 16.36
C ILE A 423 27.93 -11.00 16.48
N VAL A 424 28.60 -10.83 15.34
CA VAL A 424 30.06 -10.61 15.24
C VAL A 424 30.33 -9.28 14.57
N TYR A 425 30.86 -8.32 15.32
CA TYR A 425 31.15 -6.97 14.85
C TYR A 425 32.37 -6.92 13.93
N THR A 426 32.28 -6.16 12.83
CA THR A 426 33.30 -6.16 11.75
C THR A 426 34.12 -4.87 11.66
N GLY A 427 34.05 -4.03 12.70
CA GLY A 427 34.66 -2.72 12.82
C GLY A 427 33.62 -1.60 12.86
N PHE A 428 34.03 -0.41 13.33
CA PHE A 428 33.16 0.77 13.31
C PHE A 428 32.61 1.09 11.91
N GLY A 429 31.31 1.39 11.83
CA GLY A 429 30.62 1.76 10.59
C GLY A 429 30.46 0.62 9.57
N LYS A 430 30.67 -0.64 9.98
CA LYS A 430 30.45 -1.81 9.14
C LYS A 430 29.40 -2.73 9.77
N PRO A 431 28.47 -3.28 8.98
CA PRO A 431 27.41 -4.12 9.53
C PRO A 431 28.01 -5.37 10.19
N PRO A 432 27.44 -5.82 11.32
CA PRO A 432 27.85 -7.06 11.94
C PRO A 432 27.51 -8.26 11.05
N LYS A 433 28.16 -9.39 11.31
CA LYS A 433 27.86 -10.69 10.71
C LYS A 433 27.16 -11.56 11.74
N ILE A 434 26.38 -12.51 11.27
CA ILE A 434 25.83 -13.57 12.12
C ILE A 434 26.70 -14.81 11.95
N ALA A 435 27.26 -15.33 13.03
CA ALA A 435 28.12 -16.52 13.03
C ALA A 435 27.40 -17.69 13.71
N LEU A 436 27.15 -18.76 12.95
CA LEU A 436 26.69 -20.04 13.50
C LEU A 436 27.92 -20.92 13.73
N ALA A 437 28.15 -21.31 14.97
CA ALA A 437 29.34 -22.02 15.40
C ALA A 437 28.99 -23.38 16.03
N ILE A 438 29.59 -24.45 15.53
CA ILE A 438 29.44 -25.83 16.01
C ILE A 438 30.80 -26.53 16.02
N GLY A 439 31.23 -27.05 17.18
CA GLY A 439 32.46 -27.83 17.30
C GLY A 439 33.67 -27.19 16.60
N ALA A 440 34.06 -27.73 15.44
CA ALA A 440 35.19 -27.26 14.63
C ALA A 440 34.85 -26.28 13.49
N GLU A 441 33.57 -25.95 13.29
CA GLU A 441 33.06 -25.19 12.15
C GLU A 441 32.35 -23.89 12.58
N VAL A 442 32.63 -22.81 11.85
CA VAL A 442 31.93 -21.52 11.96
C VAL A 442 31.45 -21.10 10.57
N ARG A 443 30.15 -20.81 10.44
CA ARG A 443 29.55 -20.27 9.21
C ARG A 443 29.10 -18.84 9.45
N TYR A 444 29.62 -17.92 8.65
CA TYR A 444 29.19 -16.54 8.68
C TYR A 444 28.02 -16.31 7.71
N TYR A 445 27.11 -15.43 8.10
CA TYR A 445 26.02 -14.91 7.30
C TYR A 445 26.01 -13.39 7.38
N GLN A 446 25.72 -12.74 6.26
CA GLN A 446 25.52 -11.30 6.20
C GLN A 446 24.03 -11.01 6.04
N TYR A 447 23.49 -10.24 6.98
CA TYR A 447 22.17 -9.66 6.85
C TYR A 447 22.24 -8.50 5.86
N ARG A 448 21.48 -8.58 4.77
CA ARG A 448 21.46 -7.53 3.74
C ARG A 448 20.07 -7.30 3.19
N ARG A 449 19.79 -6.05 2.87
CA ARG A 449 18.56 -5.66 2.16
C ARG A 449 18.61 -6.11 0.71
N LEU A 450 17.52 -6.73 0.25
CA LEU A 450 17.41 -7.16 -1.14
C LEU A 450 17.23 -5.95 -2.08
N PRO A 451 17.86 -5.96 -3.26
CA PRO A 451 17.56 -4.97 -4.30
C PRO A 451 16.06 -4.96 -4.66
N LEU A 452 15.52 -3.79 -5.04
CA LEU A 452 14.09 -3.64 -5.34
C LEU A 452 13.61 -4.60 -6.44
N TRP A 453 14.45 -4.89 -7.44
CA TRP A 453 14.10 -5.83 -8.50
C TRP A 453 13.95 -7.27 -7.99
N GLU A 454 14.76 -7.71 -7.02
CA GLU A 454 14.64 -9.04 -6.39
C GLU A 454 13.39 -9.14 -5.51
N GLN A 455 13.07 -8.06 -4.80
CA GLN A 455 11.83 -7.98 -4.04
C GLN A 455 10.61 -8.09 -4.97
N VAL A 456 10.65 -7.39 -6.11
CA VAL A 456 9.59 -7.47 -7.13
C VAL A 456 9.49 -8.88 -7.74
N THR A 457 10.62 -9.54 -8.04
CA THR A 457 10.57 -10.91 -8.59
C THR A 457 10.03 -11.90 -7.57
N ARG A 458 10.46 -11.83 -6.29
CA ARG A 458 9.90 -12.66 -5.21
C ARG A 458 8.41 -12.41 -5.04
N PHE A 459 7.98 -11.15 -5.07
CA PHE A 459 6.57 -10.79 -5.02
C PHE A 459 5.78 -11.40 -6.18
N ILE A 460 6.28 -11.33 -7.42
CA ILE A 460 5.63 -11.92 -8.60
C ILE A 460 5.52 -13.44 -8.45
N TRP A 461 6.60 -14.10 -8.04
CA TRP A 461 6.62 -15.56 -7.86
C TRP A 461 5.65 -16.04 -6.78
N LEU A 462 5.60 -15.36 -5.62
CA LEU A 462 4.70 -15.70 -4.52
C LEU A 462 3.22 -15.53 -4.86
N ASN A 463 2.92 -14.65 -5.83
CA ASN A 463 1.56 -14.27 -6.23
C ASN A 463 1.22 -14.71 -7.67
N LEU A 464 1.99 -15.64 -8.24
CA LEU A 464 1.86 -16.06 -9.64
C LEU A 464 0.45 -16.56 -9.96
N ASP A 465 -0.16 -17.32 -9.04
CA ASP A 465 -1.49 -17.91 -9.20
C ASP A 465 -2.56 -16.82 -9.40
N TYR A 466 -2.59 -15.81 -8.55
CA TYR A 466 -3.55 -14.72 -8.63
C TYR A 466 -3.25 -13.76 -9.79
N LEU A 467 -1.98 -13.47 -10.07
CA LEU A 467 -1.59 -12.68 -11.24
C LEU A 467 -2.03 -13.37 -12.53
N SER A 468 -1.93 -14.70 -12.58
CA SER A 468 -2.43 -15.50 -13.70
C SER A 468 -3.95 -15.44 -13.82
N LEU A 469 -4.68 -15.45 -12.71
CA LEU A 469 -6.14 -15.31 -12.70
C LEU A 469 -6.60 -13.93 -13.18
N ILE A 470 -5.93 -12.86 -12.71
CA ILE A 470 -6.19 -11.48 -13.15
C ILE A 470 -5.92 -11.34 -14.64
N LEU A 471 -4.81 -11.93 -15.13
CA LEU A 471 -4.47 -11.93 -16.55
C LEU A 471 -5.52 -12.67 -17.37
N LEU A 472 -6.00 -13.82 -16.90
CA LEU A 472 -7.03 -14.61 -17.57
C LEU A 472 -8.37 -13.85 -17.61
N LEU A 473 -8.76 -13.20 -16.52
CA LEU A 473 -9.95 -12.35 -16.47
C LEU A 473 -9.82 -11.16 -17.43
N ALA A 474 -8.66 -10.50 -17.47
CA ALA A 474 -8.40 -9.40 -18.38
C ALA A 474 -8.46 -9.84 -19.85
N LEU A 475 -7.93 -11.03 -20.17
CA LEU A 475 -8.01 -11.62 -21.51
C LEU A 475 -9.46 -11.97 -21.90
N LEU A 476 -10.24 -12.52 -20.97
CA LEU A 476 -11.67 -12.79 -21.17
C LEU A 476 -12.45 -11.49 -21.43
N LEU A 477 -12.24 -10.46 -20.60
CA LEU A 477 -12.86 -9.14 -20.79
C LEU A 477 -12.45 -8.50 -22.12
N LEU A 478 -11.20 -8.66 -22.54
CA LEU A 478 -10.71 -8.21 -23.83
C LEU A 478 -11.43 -8.94 -24.98
N LEU A 479 -11.58 -10.26 -24.89
CA LEU A 479 -12.32 -11.05 -25.89
C LEU A 479 -13.78 -10.62 -25.97
N ILE A 480 -14.45 -10.41 -24.83
CA ILE A 480 -15.83 -9.90 -24.77
C ILE A 480 -15.91 -8.50 -25.39
N TYR A 481 -14.96 -7.62 -25.08
CA TYR A 481 -14.89 -6.27 -25.63
C TYR A 481 -14.74 -6.30 -27.16
N VAL A 482 -13.80 -7.09 -27.68
CA VAL A 482 -13.58 -7.26 -29.12
C VAL A 482 -14.81 -7.83 -29.80
N TYR A 483 -15.45 -8.85 -29.20
CA TYR A 483 -16.68 -9.45 -29.72
C TYR A 483 -17.84 -8.45 -29.77
N ARG A 484 -18.11 -7.72 -28.67
CA ARG A 484 -19.15 -6.69 -28.61
C ARG A 484 -18.88 -5.58 -29.63
N ARG A 485 -17.64 -5.11 -29.72
CA ARG A 485 -17.25 -4.06 -30.67
C ARG A 485 -17.44 -4.51 -32.12
N ARG A 486 -17.06 -5.75 -32.43
CA ARG A 486 -17.32 -6.35 -33.76
C ARG A 486 -18.81 -6.40 -34.06
N ARG A 487 -19.65 -6.82 -33.10
CA ARG A 487 -21.11 -6.89 -33.27
C ARG A 487 -21.73 -5.52 -33.54
N ILE A 488 -21.34 -4.49 -32.77
CA ILE A 488 -21.82 -3.11 -32.95
C ILE A 488 -21.42 -2.56 -34.32
N ILE A 489 -20.16 -2.77 -34.75
CA ILE A 489 -19.70 -2.33 -36.08
C ILE A 489 -20.51 -3.01 -37.18
N MET A 490 -20.76 -4.33 -37.08
CA MET A 490 -21.55 -5.05 -38.08
C MET A 490 -23.01 -4.57 -38.11
N MET A 491 -23.63 -4.30 -36.95
CA MET A 491 -24.97 -3.70 -36.89
C MET A 491 -25.00 -2.31 -37.53
N GLY A 492 -23.96 -1.49 -37.31
CA GLY A 492 -23.82 -0.19 -37.97
C GLY A 492 -23.68 -0.30 -39.48
N ILE A 493 -22.83 -1.21 -39.98
CA ILE A 493 -22.64 -1.46 -41.42
C ILE A 493 -23.94 -1.91 -42.09
N ASN A 494 -24.73 -2.75 -41.43
CA ASN A 494 -26.01 -3.23 -41.94
C ASN A 494 -27.07 -2.11 -42.05
N ASN A 495 -27.03 -1.11 -41.17
CA ASN A 495 -27.96 0.02 -41.17
C ASN A 495 -27.52 1.19 -42.08
N LEU A 496 -26.43 1.06 -42.84
CA LEU A 496 -26.01 2.10 -43.79
C LEU A 496 -26.94 2.13 -45.01
N GLY A 497 -27.41 3.33 -45.38
CA GLY A 497 -28.20 3.58 -46.61
C GLY A 497 -27.41 3.51 -47.92
N GLN A 498 -26.26 2.84 -47.91
CA GLN A 498 -25.40 2.60 -49.07
C GLN A 498 -24.97 1.13 -49.08
N GLY A 499 -24.77 0.54 -50.25
CA GLY A 499 -24.36 -0.84 -50.36
C GLY A 499 -22.89 -1.00 -49.97
N THR A 500 -22.59 -1.94 -49.07
CA THR A 500 -21.23 -2.15 -48.54
C THR A 500 -20.86 -3.64 -48.63
N VAL A 501 -19.71 -3.92 -49.25
CA VAL A 501 -19.13 -5.27 -49.40
C VAL A 501 -17.70 -5.26 -48.85
N LEU A 502 -17.45 -6.10 -47.85
CA LEU A 502 -16.13 -6.31 -47.26
C LEU A 502 -15.50 -7.57 -47.83
N MET A 503 -14.24 -7.50 -48.27
CA MET A 503 -13.57 -8.61 -48.95
C MET A 503 -12.25 -9.00 -48.28
N ALA A 504 -11.98 -10.31 -48.25
CA ALA A 504 -10.73 -10.90 -47.75
C ALA A 504 -9.63 -10.95 -48.83
N SER A 505 -10.04 -11.11 -50.08
CA SER A 505 -9.17 -11.14 -51.26
C SER A 505 -9.97 -10.65 -52.46
N LYS A 506 -9.33 -10.51 -53.64
CA LYS A 506 -9.93 -10.02 -54.89
C LYS A 506 -11.27 -10.64 -55.31
N ASP A 507 -11.58 -11.84 -54.81
CA ASP A 507 -12.82 -12.54 -55.11
C ASP A 507 -13.58 -12.98 -53.86
N ARG A 508 -12.93 -13.13 -52.69
CA ARG A 508 -13.59 -13.69 -51.50
C ARG A 508 -14.26 -12.61 -50.66
N ILE A 509 -15.58 -12.69 -50.56
CA ILE A 509 -16.39 -11.79 -49.75
C ILE A 509 -16.45 -12.29 -48.29
N LEU A 510 -16.27 -11.35 -47.35
CA LEU A 510 -16.38 -11.56 -45.90
C LEU A 510 -17.74 -11.14 -45.35
N HIS A 511 -18.28 -10.03 -45.84
CA HIS A 511 -19.54 -9.47 -45.38
C HIS A 511 -20.21 -8.64 -46.49
N ILE A 512 -21.53 -8.71 -46.57
CA ILE A 512 -22.37 -7.89 -47.44
C ILE A 512 -23.46 -7.30 -46.53
N ASN A 513 -23.70 -6.01 -46.64
CA ASN A 513 -24.74 -5.35 -45.83
C ASN A 513 -26.15 -5.56 -46.43
N ASP A 514 -27.17 -5.28 -45.62
CA ASP A 514 -28.57 -5.58 -45.96
C ASP A 514 -29.04 -4.79 -47.20
N TYR A 515 -28.61 -3.52 -47.34
CA TYR A 515 -28.87 -2.70 -48.53
C TYR A 515 -28.42 -3.39 -49.83
N MET A 516 -27.18 -3.90 -49.87
CA MET A 516 -26.63 -4.56 -51.05
C MET A 516 -27.27 -5.94 -51.28
N LEU A 517 -27.67 -6.62 -50.21
CA LEU A 517 -28.41 -7.89 -50.29
C LEU A 517 -29.81 -7.70 -50.87
N ASP A 518 -30.54 -6.69 -50.45
CA ASP A 518 -31.87 -6.38 -50.97
C ASP A 518 -31.81 -5.89 -52.42
N PHE A 519 -30.80 -5.07 -52.75
CA PHE A 519 -30.50 -4.72 -54.13
C PHE A 519 -30.23 -5.95 -55.02
N LEU A 520 -29.44 -6.91 -54.53
CA LEU A 520 -29.13 -8.15 -55.27
C LEU A 520 -30.35 -9.07 -55.44
N LYS A 521 -31.26 -9.11 -54.47
CA LYS A 521 -32.53 -9.87 -54.57
C LYS A 521 -33.42 -9.32 -55.67
N ASP A 522 -33.51 -8.00 -55.81
CA ASP A 522 -34.27 -7.35 -56.88
C ASP A 522 -33.67 -7.60 -58.28
N GLU A 523 -32.34 -7.77 -58.37
CA GLU A 523 -31.63 -7.98 -59.63
C GLU A 523 -31.68 -9.44 -60.13
N TYR A 524 -31.50 -10.43 -59.24
CA TYR A 524 -31.35 -11.84 -59.60
C TYR A 524 -32.46 -12.78 -59.06
N GLY A 525 -33.44 -12.27 -58.30
CA GLY A 525 -34.50 -13.06 -57.70
C GLY A 525 -34.04 -13.89 -56.50
N ASN A 526 -34.53 -15.14 -56.36
CA ASN A 526 -34.15 -16.03 -55.26
C ASN A 526 -32.68 -16.48 -55.37
N LEU A 527 -31.81 -15.82 -54.62
CA LEU A 527 -30.39 -16.16 -54.50
C LEU A 527 -30.20 -17.47 -53.70
N PRO A 528 -29.52 -18.51 -54.22
CA PRO A 528 -29.22 -19.71 -53.43
C PRO A 528 -28.14 -19.40 -52.37
N PRO A 529 -28.25 -19.94 -51.14
CA PRO A 529 -27.45 -19.54 -49.98
C PRO A 529 -25.93 -19.83 -50.09
N GLY A 530 -25.49 -20.54 -51.13
CA GLY A 530 -24.08 -20.85 -51.38
C GLY A 530 -23.29 -19.80 -52.19
N ASN A 531 -23.97 -18.87 -52.88
CA ASN A 531 -23.33 -18.04 -53.92
C ASN A 531 -22.82 -16.66 -53.48
N LEU A 532 -22.99 -16.27 -52.20
CA LEU A 532 -22.65 -14.93 -51.71
C LEU A 532 -21.16 -14.70 -51.35
N LYS A 533 -20.31 -15.71 -51.56
CA LYS A 533 -18.90 -15.67 -51.11
C LYS A 533 -17.88 -15.25 -52.19
N SER A 534 -18.30 -15.13 -53.45
CA SER A 534 -17.43 -14.84 -54.61
C SER A 534 -17.91 -13.58 -55.35
N LEU A 535 -17.04 -12.58 -55.52
CA LEU A 535 -17.38 -11.32 -56.17
C LEU A 535 -17.59 -11.50 -57.68
N SER A 536 -16.74 -12.27 -58.34
CA SER A 536 -16.80 -12.57 -59.79
C SER A 536 -18.09 -13.21 -60.23
N ARG A 537 -18.79 -13.91 -59.33
CA ARG A 537 -20.10 -14.50 -59.59
C ARG A 537 -21.27 -13.55 -59.32
N LEU A 538 -21.09 -12.55 -58.47
CA LEU A 538 -22.14 -11.60 -58.09
C LEU A 538 -22.10 -10.34 -58.97
N TYR A 539 -20.91 -9.84 -59.28
CA TYR A 539 -20.67 -8.69 -60.14
C TYR A 539 -19.42 -8.93 -61.02
N PRO A 540 -19.58 -9.57 -62.18
CA PRO A 540 -18.46 -9.88 -63.09
C PRO A 540 -17.70 -8.61 -63.54
N ASP A 541 -18.43 -7.53 -63.81
CA ASP A 541 -17.86 -6.26 -64.26
C ASP A 541 -17.02 -5.58 -63.16
N LEU A 542 -17.47 -5.68 -61.91
CA LEU A 542 -16.75 -5.16 -60.76
C LEU A 542 -15.52 -6.02 -60.43
N ALA A 543 -15.64 -7.35 -60.57
CA ALA A 543 -14.54 -8.27 -60.34
C ALA A 543 -13.44 -8.15 -61.41
N ALA A 544 -13.79 -7.77 -62.64
CA ALA A 544 -12.81 -7.52 -63.70
C ALA A 544 -11.88 -6.33 -63.39
N LEU A 545 -12.32 -5.38 -62.55
CA LEU A 545 -11.54 -4.20 -62.13
C LEU A 545 -10.57 -4.50 -60.97
N MET A 546 -10.74 -5.62 -60.26
CA MET A 546 -9.97 -5.96 -59.06
C MET A 546 -8.50 -6.31 -59.30
N PRO A 547 -8.11 -7.06 -60.35
CA PRO A 547 -6.70 -7.36 -60.62
C PRO A 547 -5.85 -6.11 -60.89
N ASP A 548 -6.37 -5.17 -61.67
CA ASP A 548 -5.65 -3.95 -62.04
C ASP A 548 -5.58 -2.97 -60.87
N PHE A 549 -6.65 -2.87 -60.07
CA PHE A 549 -6.65 -2.05 -58.86
C PHE A 549 -5.75 -2.62 -57.76
N GLU A 550 -5.64 -3.94 -57.60
CA GLU A 550 -4.70 -4.55 -56.64
C GLU A 550 -3.24 -4.22 -57.00
N ALA A 551 -2.91 -4.24 -58.29
CA ALA A 551 -1.58 -3.89 -58.80
C ALA A 551 -1.27 -2.39 -58.79
N SER A 552 -2.29 -1.52 -58.75
CA SER A 552 -2.10 -0.07 -58.68
C SER A 552 -1.51 0.38 -57.34
N LYS A 553 -0.83 1.53 -57.31
CA LYS A 553 -0.38 2.17 -56.06
C LYS A 553 -1.48 2.93 -55.34
N ASP A 554 -2.63 3.10 -55.97
CA ASP A 554 -3.73 3.89 -55.43
C ASP A 554 -4.43 3.15 -54.30
N SER A 555 -4.76 3.88 -53.22
CA SER A 555 -5.48 3.34 -52.06
C SER A 555 -6.99 3.24 -52.29
N ASP A 556 -7.51 4.02 -53.23
CA ASP A 556 -8.92 4.22 -53.49
C ASP A 556 -9.19 4.32 -54.99
N PHE A 557 -10.28 3.69 -55.44
CA PHE A 557 -10.78 3.74 -56.80
C PHE A 557 -12.23 4.20 -56.75
N ASN A 558 -12.62 5.14 -57.59
CA ASN A 558 -13.98 5.66 -57.61
C ASN A 558 -14.46 5.79 -59.06
N GLN A 559 -15.56 5.13 -59.39
CA GLN A 559 -16.15 5.21 -60.72
C GLN A 559 -17.68 5.15 -60.64
N PRO A 560 -18.39 6.05 -61.35
CA PRO A 560 -19.83 5.91 -61.52
C PRO A 560 -20.11 4.71 -62.42
N MET A 561 -20.85 3.74 -61.89
CA MET A 561 -21.27 2.54 -62.59
C MET A 561 -22.79 2.47 -62.62
N LEU A 562 -23.34 1.94 -63.72
CA LEU A 562 -24.77 1.63 -63.80
C LEU A 562 -24.96 0.26 -63.17
N LEU A 563 -25.67 0.21 -62.05
CA LEU A 563 -25.95 -1.04 -61.33
C LEU A 563 -27.45 -1.33 -61.34
N GLY A 564 -27.83 -2.61 -61.46
CA GLY A 564 -29.20 -3.10 -61.35
C GLY A 564 -30.04 -3.00 -62.64
N ARG A 565 -31.17 -3.72 -62.68
CA ARG A 565 -32.10 -3.78 -63.84
C ARG A 565 -32.64 -2.42 -64.31
N GLN A 566 -32.71 -1.44 -63.43
CA GLN A 566 -33.20 -0.09 -63.74
C GLN A 566 -32.11 0.86 -64.27
N GLN A 567 -30.86 0.39 -64.43
CA GLN A 567 -29.70 1.21 -64.80
C GLN A 567 -29.57 2.50 -63.97
N MET A 568 -29.68 2.37 -62.65
CA MET A 568 -29.47 3.51 -61.77
C MET A 568 -27.97 3.77 -61.62
N ARG A 569 -27.59 5.04 -61.77
CA ARG A 569 -26.20 5.48 -61.63
C ARG A 569 -25.83 5.40 -60.16
N HIS A 570 -24.84 4.56 -59.85
CA HIS A 570 -24.26 4.44 -58.52
C HIS A 570 -22.81 4.87 -58.59
N ASN A 571 -22.37 5.70 -57.65
CA ASN A 571 -20.96 5.96 -57.45
C ASN A 571 -20.36 4.79 -56.66
N VAL A 572 -19.49 4.01 -57.28
CA VAL A 572 -18.86 2.84 -56.67
C VAL A 572 -17.43 3.19 -56.29
N GLN A 573 -17.13 3.08 -55.00
CA GLN A 573 -15.82 3.31 -54.44
C GLN A 573 -15.23 2.01 -53.90
N ILE A 574 -13.95 1.75 -54.20
CA ILE A 574 -13.22 0.57 -53.73
C ILE A 574 -11.96 1.04 -53.02
N GLN A 575 -11.79 0.64 -51.77
CA GLN A 575 -10.71 1.08 -50.89
C GLN A 575 -9.88 -0.12 -50.40
N LYS A 576 -8.55 0.02 -50.43
CA LYS A 576 -7.62 -0.94 -49.83
C LYS A 576 -7.57 -0.77 -48.31
N LEU A 577 -7.75 -1.86 -47.59
CA LEU A 577 -7.67 -1.91 -46.14
C LEU A 577 -6.34 -2.55 -45.70
N GLY A 578 -5.65 -1.95 -44.73
CA GLY A 578 -4.40 -2.48 -44.16
C GLY A 578 -4.59 -3.61 -43.13
N GLY A 579 -5.71 -4.33 -43.16
CA GLY A 579 -6.05 -5.36 -42.17
C GLY A 579 -5.53 -6.76 -42.53
N LEU A 580 -5.25 -7.60 -41.51
CA LEU A 580 -4.79 -8.99 -41.71
C LEU A 580 -5.85 -9.90 -42.36
N THR A 581 -7.13 -9.62 -42.16
CA THR A 581 -8.24 -10.47 -42.63
C THR A 581 -9.10 -9.83 -43.71
N SER A 582 -9.28 -8.50 -43.70
CA SER A 582 -10.03 -7.73 -44.68
C SER A 582 -9.09 -6.83 -45.48
N LYS A 583 -9.07 -7.02 -46.80
CA LYS A 583 -8.15 -6.32 -47.71
C LYS A 583 -8.81 -5.25 -48.57
N PHE A 584 -10.10 -5.39 -48.88
CA PHE A 584 -10.81 -4.43 -49.71
C PHE A 584 -12.19 -4.11 -49.12
N LEU A 585 -12.60 -2.86 -49.23
CA LEU A 585 -13.94 -2.38 -48.92
C LEU A 585 -14.53 -1.78 -50.20
N ILE A 586 -15.72 -2.23 -50.57
CA ILE A 586 -16.46 -1.71 -51.72
C ILE A 586 -17.72 -1.04 -51.18
N THR A 587 -17.96 0.21 -51.57
CA THR A 587 -19.18 0.96 -51.25
C THR A 587 -19.85 1.43 -52.54
N ALA A 588 -21.16 1.22 -52.66
CA ALA A 588 -21.97 1.69 -53.79
C ALA A 588 -23.10 2.58 -53.27
N GLN A 589 -23.13 3.82 -53.73
CA GLN A 589 -24.12 4.82 -53.33
C GLN A 589 -24.86 5.36 -54.57
N PRO A 590 -26.20 5.49 -54.55
CA PRO A 590 -26.94 6.05 -55.68
C PRO A 590 -26.58 7.52 -55.91
N ASP A 591 -26.27 7.87 -57.17
CA ASP A 591 -25.90 9.20 -57.64
C ASP A 591 -27.17 10.03 -57.91
N LEU A 592 -27.77 10.53 -56.83
CA LEU A 592 -28.89 11.48 -56.90
C LEU A 592 -28.34 12.90 -57.17
N PRO A 593 -29.00 13.73 -58.01
CA PRO A 593 -28.60 15.12 -58.19
C PRO A 593 -28.63 15.83 -56.84
N ALA A 594 -27.55 16.54 -56.52
CA ALA A 594 -27.37 17.26 -55.26
C ALA A 594 -28.63 18.09 -54.93
N PRO A 595 -29.36 17.76 -53.85
CA PRO A 595 -30.37 18.66 -53.31
C PRO A 595 -29.63 19.93 -52.88
N GLY A 596 -30.09 21.09 -53.36
CA GLY A 596 -29.52 22.37 -53.00
C GLY A 596 -29.62 22.58 -51.49
N ASP A 597 -28.50 22.43 -50.78
CA ASP A 597 -28.35 22.90 -49.41
C ASP A 597 -26.88 22.95 -48.97
N ALA A 598 -26.05 23.62 -49.77
CA ALA A 598 -24.73 24.06 -49.32
C ALA A 598 -24.85 24.99 -48.09
N ALA A 599 -25.94 25.74 -47.99
CA ALA A 599 -26.25 26.59 -46.83
C ALA A 599 -26.59 25.77 -45.58
N ALA A 600 -27.45 24.73 -45.67
CA ALA A 600 -27.76 23.89 -44.52
C ALA A 600 -26.53 23.10 -44.04
N THR A 601 -25.70 22.56 -44.93
CA THR A 601 -24.49 21.81 -44.54
C THR A 601 -23.45 22.69 -43.85
N LEU A 602 -23.26 23.93 -44.33
CA LEU A 602 -22.44 24.94 -43.65
C LEU A 602 -23.04 25.38 -42.31
N ALA A 603 -24.36 25.54 -42.22
CA ALA A 603 -25.05 25.87 -40.98
C ALA A 603 -24.95 24.74 -39.94
N TRP A 604 -25.04 23.47 -40.36
CA TRP A 604 -24.83 22.29 -39.51
C TRP A 604 -23.39 22.20 -39.00
N ALA A 605 -22.40 22.45 -39.89
CA ALA A 605 -21.00 22.50 -39.52
C ALA A 605 -20.71 23.64 -38.51
N ASP A 606 -21.31 24.82 -38.71
CA ASP A 606 -21.17 25.95 -37.77
C ASP A 606 -21.87 25.66 -36.42
N THR A 607 -23.05 25.04 -36.46
CA THR A 607 -23.82 24.64 -35.27
C THR A 607 -23.05 23.61 -34.42
N ALA A 608 -22.46 22.60 -35.04
CA ALA A 608 -21.62 21.60 -34.37
C ALA A 608 -20.32 22.21 -33.80
N ARG A 609 -19.75 23.21 -34.49
CA ARG A 609 -18.57 23.98 -34.05
C ARG A 609 -18.89 24.81 -32.80
N ARG A 610 -20.03 25.51 -32.78
CA ARG A 610 -20.50 26.31 -31.62
C ARG A 610 -20.81 25.44 -30.39
N LEU A 611 -21.46 24.29 -30.59
CA LEU A 611 -21.66 23.30 -29.53
C LEU A 611 -20.32 22.85 -28.92
N SER A 612 -19.37 22.47 -29.78
CA SER A 612 -18.04 22.02 -29.35
C SER A 612 -17.30 23.10 -28.55
N HIS A 613 -17.46 24.37 -28.93
CA HIS A 613 -16.87 25.50 -28.22
C HIS A 613 -17.48 25.68 -26.82
N ASN A 614 -18.80 25.65 -26.68
CA ASN A 614 -19.48 25.82 -25.39
C ASN A 614 -19.23 24.64 -24.44
N VAL A 615 -19.27 23.40 -24.92
CA VAL A 615 -18.94 22.22 -24.10
C VAL A 615 -17.50 22.28 -23.59
N ARG A 616 -16.55 22.68 -24.45
CA ARG A 616 -15.14 22.85 -24.05
C ARG A 616 -14.97 23.91 -22.97
N ARG A 617 -15.72 25.02 -23.05
CA ARG A 617 -15.71 26.09 -22.04
C ARG A 617 -16.09 25.55 -20.66
N HIS A 618 -17.22 24.85 -20.57
CA HIS A 618 -17.69 24.28 -19.30
C HIS A 618 -16.75 23.19 -18.74
N ILE A 619 -16.18 22.34 -19.60
CA ILE A 619 -15.13 21.37 -19.18
C ILE A 619 -13.90 22.08 -18.63
N THR A 620 -13.49 23.20 -19.23
CA THR A 620 -12.34 23.99 -18.77
C THR A 620 -12.60 24.59 -17.40
N ASN A 621 -13.81 25.12 -17.15
CA ASN A 621 -14.21 25.63 -15.84
C ASN A 621 -14.20 24.54 -14.76
N ILE A 622 -14.67 23.33 -15.08
CA ILE A 622 -14.62 22.17 -14.17
C ILE A 622 -13.17 21.82 -13.83
N ILE A 623 -12.27 21.78 -14.82
CA ILE A 623 -10.84 21.51 -14.59
C ILE A 623 -10.19 22.59 -13.70
N LEU A 624 -10.54 23.86 -13.92
CA LEU A 624 -10.03 24.97 -13.10
C LEU A 624 -10.54 24.89 -11.66
N ALA A 625 -11.82 24.56 -11.45
CA ALA A 625 -12.41 24.37 -10.13
C ALA A 625 -11.86 23.12 -9.39
N LEU A 626 -11.39 22.10 -10.13
CA LEU A 626 -10.76 20.90 -9.57
C LEU A 626 -9.30 21.12 -9.13
N LYS A 627 -8.58 22.07 -9.74
CA LYS A 627 -7.14 22.26 -9.52
C LYS A 627 -6.77 22.58 -8.06
N PRO A 628 -7.49 23.47 -7.33
CA PRO A 628 -7.24 23.72 -5.90
C PRO A 628 -7.54 22.51 -5.01
N LEU A 629 -8.48 21.64 -5.41
CA LEU A 629 -8.86 20.44 -4.66
C LEU A 629 -7.77 19.34 -4.69
N GLN A 630 -6.82 19.42 -5.63
CA GLN A 630 -5.74 18.42 -5.79
C GLN A 630 -4.44 18.77 -5.05
N THR A 631 -4.27 20.01 -4.59
CA THR A 631 -3.00 20.52 -4.02
C THR A 631 -2.87 20.44 -2.49
N GLY A 632 -3.82 19.82 -1.79
CA GLY A 632 -3.71 19.54 -0.34
C GLY A 632 -4.03 20.72 0.57
N GLY A 633 -5.01 20.52 1.45
CA GLY A 633 -5.52 21.51 2.43
C GLY A 633 -7.05 21.50 2.45
N LEU A 634 -7.65 20.75 3.38
CA LEU A 634 -9.09 20.65 3.57
C LEU A 634 -9.56 21.83 4.45
N ASP A 635 -10.29 22.78 3.87
CA ASP A 635 -10.89 23.92 4.58
C ASP A 635 -12.24 24.31 3.95
N ASP A 636 -13.10 25.03 4.69
CA ASP A 636 -14.53 25.31 4.37
C ASP A 636 -14.81 26.01 3.02
N LYS A 637 -13.77 26.48 2.31
CA LYS A 637 -13.86 26.97 0.92
C LYS A 637 -14.19 25.89 -0.12
N GLN A 638 -14.24 24.61 0.26
CA GLN A 638 -14.43 23.47 -0.66
C GLN A 638 -15.88 23.23 -1.11
N LEU A 639 -16.89 23.68 -0.36
CA LEU A 639 -18.29 23.60 -0.80
C LEU A 639 -18.53 24.43 -2.06
N GLY A 640 -17.98 25.65 -2.13
CA GLY A 640 -18.15 26.54 -3.28
C GLY A 640 -17.62 25.96 -4.59
N TYR A 641 -16.47 25.26 -4.57
CA TYR A 641 -15.93 24.63 -5.78
C TYR A 641 -16.73 23.40 -6.22
N THR A 642 -17.26 22.63 -5.27
CA THR A 642 -18.12 21.48 -5.56
C THR A 642 -19.44 21.91 -6.20
N ASP A 643 -20.01 23.04 -5.75
CA ASP A 643 -21.21 23.62 -6.33
C ASP A 643 -20.97 24.20 -7.73
N ILE A 644 -19.81 24.83 -7.95
CA ILE A 644 -19.39 25.28 -9.29
C ILE A 644 -19.27 24.08 -10.25
N ILE A 645 -18.61 23.00 -9.83
CA ILE A 645 -18.47 21.78 -10.65
C ILE A 645 -19.85 21.20 -10.97
N ARG A 646 -20.75 21.12 -9.98
CA ARG A 646 -22.10 20.62 -10.17
C ARG A 646 -22.91 21.47 -11.15
N SER A 647 -22.85 22.79 -11.02
CA SER A 647 -23.53 23.74 -11.91
C SER A 647 -23.03 23.62 -13.35
N GLU A 648 -21.71 23.53 -13.57
CA GLU A 648 -21.14 23.41 -14.91
C GLU A 648 -21.45 22.05 -15.57
N ILE A 649 -21.52 20.96 -14.80
CA ILE A 649 -21.98 19.64 -15.29
C ILE A 649 -23.45 19.71 -15.71
N GLU A 650 -24.28 20.36 -14.90
CA GLU A 650 -25.71 20.51 -15.18
C GLU A 650 -25.95 21.32 -16.46
N LYS A 651 -25.20 22.40 -16.67
CA LYS A 651 -25.23 23.17 -17.91
C LYS A 651 -24.87 22.30 -19.12
N ILE A 652 -23.80 21.49 -19.04
CA ILE A 652 -23.43 20.55 -20.12
C ILE A 652 -24.57 19.57 -20.42
N ARG A 653 -25.23 19.04 -19.39
CA ARG A 653 -26.36 18.11 -19.52
C ARG A 653 -27.52 18.78 -20.27
N ILE A 654 -27.91 19.98 -19.86
CA ILE A 654 -28.98 20.76 -20.50
C ILE A 654 -28.62 21.06 -21.98
N PHE A 655 -27.40 21.52 -22.25
CA PHE A 655 -26.93 21.81 -23.63
C PHE A 655 -26.97 20.57 -24.53
N THR A 656 -26.58 19.41 -24.00
CA THR A 656 -26.54 18.16 -24.77
C THR A 656 -27.96 17.67 -25.10
N HIS A 657 -28.88 17.74 -24.12
CA HIS A 657 -30.28 17.37 -24.33
C HIS A 657 -30.99 18.31 -25.31
N ALA A 658 -30.78 19.62 -25.18
CA ALA A 658 -31.36 20.60 -26.08
C ALA A 658 -30.84 20.43 -27.52
N PHE A 659 -29.55 20.09 -27.69
CA PHE A 659 -29.00 19.78 -29.00
C PHE A 659 -29.62 18.51 -29.62
N GLN A 660 -29.74 17.42 -28.86
CA GLN A 660 -30.36 16.18 -29.34
C GLN A 660 -31.77 16.44 -29.88
N ARG A 661 -32.61 17.17 -29.12
CA ARG A 661 -33.96 17.55 -29.54
C ARG A 661 -33.97 18.40 -30.81
N PHE A 662 -33.05 19.36 -30.92
CA PHE A 662 -32.91 20.16 -32.15
C PHE A 662 -32.54 19.31 -33.38
N THR A 663 -31.79 18.22 -33.21
CA THR A 663 -31.38 17.34 -34.32
C THR A 663 -32.42 16.29 -34.74
N GLU A 664 -33.44 16.02 -33.92
CA GLU A 664 -34.50 15.07 -34.28
C GLU A 664 -35.47 15.70 -35.30
N LEU A 665 -35.57 15.13 -36.49
CA LEU A 665 -36.64 15.41 -37.45
C LEU A 665 -37.70 14.33 -37.27
N LYS A 666 -38.91 14.71 -36.85
CA LYS A 666 -40.08 13.82 -36.80
C LYS A 666 -41.22 14.48 -37.54
N ASP A 667 -41.86 13.73 -38.43
CA ASP A 667 -43.16 14.11 -38.96
C ASP A 667 -44.16 13.97 -37.81
N TYR A 668 -44.72 15.09 -37.35
CA TYR A 668 -45.70 15.09 -36.27
C TYR A 668 -47.07 14.69 -36.81
N GLU A 669 -47.75 13.79 -36.12
CA GLU A 669 -49.18 13.53 -36.37
C GLU A 669 -50.00 14.71 -35.86
N LEU A 670 -50.31 15.65 -36.75
CA LEU A 670 -51.11 16.83 -36.43
C LEU A 670 -52.57 16.44 -36.18
N LYS A 671 -53.14 16.97 -35.10
CA LYS A 671 -54.55 16.81 -34.76
C LYS A 671 -55.18 18.19 -34.61
N LEU A 672 -56.42 18.32 -35.07
CA LEU A 672 -57.20 19.52 -34.84
C LEU A 672 -57.55 19.59 -33.35
N GLN A 673 -57.02 20.60 -32.64
CA GLN A 673 -57.22 20.79 -31.21
C GLN A 673 -57.38 22.25 -30.85
N ASP A 674 -58.09 22.51 -29.76
CA ASP A 674 -58.21 23.85 -29.17
C ASP A 674 -56.87 24.29 -28.56
N VAL A 675 -56.39 25.46 -28.95
CA VAL A 675 -55.11 26.01 -28.46
C VAL A 675 -55.22 26.59 -27.06
N ILE A 676 -56.41 27.01 -26.62
CA ILE A 676 -56.60 27.69 -25.32
C ILE A 676 -56.19 26.78 -24.15
N PRO A 677 -56.60 25.49 -24.08
CA PRO A 677 -56.13 24.58 -23.04
C PRO A 677 -54.61 24.41 -22.99
N SER A 678 -53.92 24.41 -24.13
CA SER A 678 -52.46 24.32 -24.17
C SER A 678 -51.77 25.58 -23.66
N LEU A 679 -52.34 26.77 -23.88
CA LEU A 679 -51.86 28.01 -23.27
C LEU A 679 -52.04 27.97 -21.74
N GLU A 680 -53.21 27.56 -21.26
CA GLU A 680 -53.48 27.44 -19.82
C GLU A 680 -52.56 26.42 -19.14
N HIS A 681 -52.38 25.24 -19.75
CA HIS A 681 -51.50 24.20 -19.24
C HIS A 681 -50.03 24.65 -19.19
N CYS A 682 -49.58 25.46 -20.15
CA CYS A 682 -48.24 26.07 -20.09
C CYS A 682 -48.11 27.06 -18.93
N LEU A 683 -49.13 27.87 -18.69
CA LEU A 683 -49.12 28.87 -17.60
C LEU A 683 -49.15 28.22 -16.22
N GLU A 684 -49.87 27.12 -16.03
CA GLU A 684 -49.88 26.37 -14.76
C GLU A 684 -48.52 25.76 -14.41
N ARG A 685 -47.74 25.38 -15.44
CA ARG A 685 -46.43 24.75 -15.28
C ARG A 685 -45.30 25.76 -15.08
N LEU A 686 -45.50 27.03 -15.45
CA LEU A 686 -44.50 28.08 -15.33
C LEU A 686 -44.74 28.91 -14.08
N THR A 687 -43.68 29.15 -13.31
CA THR A 687 -43.74 30.03 -12.15
C THR A 687 -43.63 31.48 -12.63
N ILE A 688 -44.75 32.23 -12.58
CA ILE A 688 -44.77 33.65 -12.92
C ILE A 688 -44.29 34.46 -11.70
N PRO A 689 -43.20 35.23 -11.79
CA PRO A 689 -42.73 36.12 -10.73
C PRO A 689 -43.82 37.12 -10.28
N THR A 690 -43.86 37.44 -8.99
CA THR A 690 -44.87 38.32 -8.38
C THR A 690 -44.90 39.74 -8.95
N GLY A 691 -43.82 40.18 -9.59
CA GLY A 691 -43.70 41.49 -10.25
C GLY A 691 -44.26 41.55 -11.68
N ILE A 692 -44.76 40.44 -12.24
CA ILE A 692 -45.25 40.38 -13.63
C ILE A 692 -46.77 40.27 -13.65
N LYS A 693 -47.43 41.22 -14.33
CA LYS A 693 -48.87 41.21 -14.55
C LYS A 693 -49.21 40.41 -15.80
N LEU A 694 -49.93 39.30 -15.64
CA LEU A 694 -50.42 38.50 -16.76
C LEU A 694 -51.76 39.06 -17.29
N ILE A 695 -51.82 39.33 -18.59
CA ILE A 695 -53.03 39.76 -19.31
C ILE A 695 -53.34 38.73 -20.39
N LYS A 696 -54.50 38.08 -20.24
CA LYS A 696 -55.03 37.08 -21.17
C LYS A 696 -56.08 37.75 -22.06
N ASN A 697 -55.86 37.76 -23.37
CA ASN A 697 -56.68 38.46 -24.33
C ASN A 697 -57.17 37.52 -25.44
N TRP A 698 -58.22 36.77 -25.12
CA TRP A 698 -58.96 35.96 -26.09
C TRP A 698 -60.45 36.05 -25.77
N ASP A 699 -61.22 36.59 -26.71
CA ASP A 699 -62.69 36.73 -26.58
C ASP A 699 -63.44 35.45 -26.97
N LEU A 700 -62.74 34.46 -27.51
CA LEU A 700 -63.30 33.21 -28.04
C LEU A 700 -63.23 32.10 -26.99
N ALA A 701 -64.34 31.36 -26.84
CA ALA A 701 -64.40 30.23 -25.91
C ALA A 701 -63.57 29.01 -26.35
N SER A 702 -63.27 28.90 -27.64
CA SER A 702 -62.49 27.82 -28.23
C SER A 702 -61.88 28.26 -29.57
N VAL A 703 -60.60 27.95 -29.81
CA VAL A 703 -59.90 28.25 -31.07
C VAL A 703 -59.12 27.02 -31.53
N GLU A 704 -59.64 26.33 -32.54
CA GLU A 704 -59.04 25.09 -33.05
C GLU A 704 -57.94 25.34 -34.10
N ALA A 705 -56.79 24.71 -33.91
CA ALA A 705 -55.68 24.66 -34.86
C ALA A 705 -55.13 23.23 -35.05
N TRP A 706 -54.53 22.96 -36.20
CA TRP A 706 -53.81 21.71 -36.47
C TRP A 706 -52.45 21.74 -35.77
N ILE A 707 -52.35 21.06 -34.63
CA ILE A 707 -51.15 21.03 -33.80
C ILE A 707 -50.82 19.61 -33.34
N GLU A 708 -49.58 19.41 -32.90
CA GLU A 708 -49.22 18.35 -31.97
C GLU A 708 -49.13 19.00 -30.58
N PRO A 709 -49.99 18.64 -29.61
CA PRO A 709 -50.15 19.41 -28.37
C PRO A 709 -48.88 19.52 -27.54
N ILE A 710 -48.12 18.43 -27.42
CA ILE A 710 -46.94 18.39 -26.55
C ILE A 710 -45.85 19.31 -27.09
N ARG A 711 -45.59 19.26 -28.40
CA ARG A 711 -44.60 20.11 -29.08
C ARG A 711 -45.05 21.54 -29.15
N PHE A 712 -46.34 21.78 -29.36
CA PHE A 712 -46.88 23.13 -29.35
C PHE A 712 -46.71 23.78 -27.98
N GLU A 713 -46.98 23.06 -26.90
CA GLU A 713 -46.70 23.51 -25.53
C GLU A 713 -45.21 23.74 -25.26
N GLU A 714 -44.32 22.91 -25.81
CA GLU A 714 -42.87 23.15 -25.72
C GLU A 714 -42.47 24.47 -26.41
N ALA A 715 -43.01 24.73 -27.60
CA ALA A 715 -42.76 25.96 -28.36
C ALA A 715 -43.28 27.20 -27.62
N LEU A 716 -44.49 27.10 -27.03
CA LEU A 716 -45.09 28.14 -26.19
C LEU A 716 -44.26 28.39 -24.92
N GLY A 717 -43.92 27.32 -24.21
CA GLY A 717 -43.17 27.39 -22.95
C GLY A 717 -41.80 28.06 -23.13
N ASN A 718 -41.11 27.78 -24.24
CA ASN A 718 -39.84 28.42 -24.58
C ASN A 718 -40.00 29.95 -24.77
N VAL A 719 -41.08 30.39 -25.41
CA VAL A 719 -41.31 31.82 -25.66
C VAL A 719 -41.78 32.53 -24.40
N ILE A 720 -42.69 31.93 -23.63
CA ILE A 720 -43.16 32.50 -22.36
C ILE A 720 -42.01 32.59 -21.35
N ALA A 721 -41.16 31.57 -21.25
CA ALA A 721 -39.99 31.62 -20.37
C ALA A 721 -39.01 32.74 -20.80
N ASN A 722 -38.79 32.92 -22.09
CA ASN A 722 -37.95 34.01 -22.59
C ASN A 722 -38.53 35.40 -22.28
N ALA A 723 -39.85 35.57 -22.36
CA ALA A 723 -40.56 36.78 -21.99
C ALA A 723 -40.43 37.07 -20.48
N LEU A 724 -40.65 36.08 -19.61
CA LEU A 724 -40.49 36.23 -18.16
C LEU A 724 -39.06 36.63 -17.78
N ASP A 725 -38.06 35.99 -18.38
CA ASP A 725 -36.64 36.33 -18.19
C ASP A 725 -36.27 37.74 -18.71
N ALA A 726 -37.02 38.29 -19.67
CA ALA A 726 -36.77 39.64 -20.18
C ALA A 726 -37.29 40.72 -19.22
N MET A 727 -38.13 40.34 -18.25
CA MET A 727 -38.82 41.20 -17.28
C MET A 727 -38.32 40.94 -15.84
N GLU A 728 -36.99 40.91 -15.63
CA GLU A 728 -36.37 40.68 -14.31
C GLU A 728 -36.84 41.69 -13.24
N GLU A 729 -37.11 42.95 -13.63
CA GLU A 729 -37.59 44.03 -12.74
C GLU A 729 -39.12 44.07 -12.60
N GLY A 730 -39.84 43.12 -13.21
CA GLY A 730 -41.30 43.12 -13.36
C GLY A 730 -41.75 43.71 -14.70
N GLY A 731 -43.05 43.61 -14.99
CA GLY A 731 -43.60 44.03 -16.28
C GLY A 731 -44.99 43.48 -16.56
N THR A 732 -45.41 43.53 -17.82
CA THR A 732 -46.69 42.97 -18.27
C THR A 732 -46.46 41.93 -19.36
N LEU A 733 -47.02 40.73 -19.14
CA LEU A 733 -47.06 39.66 -20.13
C LEU A 733 -48.45 39.62 -20.77
N HIS A 734 -48.53 39.88 -22.06
CA HIS A 734 -49.75 39.81 -22.85
C HIS A 734 -49.78 38.53 -23.67
N LEU A 735 -50.87 37.77 -23.54
CA LEU A 735 -51.14 36.59 -24.36
C LEU A 735 -52.42 36.81 -25.14
N THR A 736 -52.31 36.92 -26.46
CA THR A 736 -53.44 37.18 -27.35
C THR A 736 -53.70 35.98 -28.25
N VAL A 737 -54.95 35.53 -28.35
CA VAL A 737 -55.38 34.50 -29.32
C VAL A 737 -56.49 35.06 -30.20
N LYS A 738 -56.29 35.07 -31.52
CA LYS A 738 -57.25 35.61 -32.49
C LYS A 738 -57.38 34.70 -33.71
N LYS A 739 -58.58 34.65 -34.28
CA LYS A 739 -58.85 33.97 -35.55
C LYS A 739 -58.92 35.01 -36.68
N PHE A 740 -58.15 34.80 -37.74
CA PHE A 740 -58.13 35.60 -38.97
C PHE A 740 -58.51 34.72 -40.17
N PRO A 741 -59.80 34.50 -40.46
CA PRO A 741 -60.26 33.54 -41.46
C PRO A 741 -59.70 33.77 -42.88
N ASN A 742 -59.27 34.98 -43.20
CA ASN A 742 -58.79 35.37 -44.53
C ASN A 742 -57.27 35.62 -44.60
N HIS A 743 -56.50 35.25 -43.57
CA HIS A 743 -55.05 35.39 -43.61
C HIS A 743 -54.38 34.27 -44.41
N SER A 744 -53.51 34.63 -45.35
CA SER A 744 -52.68 33.71 -46.14
C SER A 744 -51.22 34.07 -45.90
N GLY A 745 -50.48 33.14 -45.29
CA GLY A 745 -49.05 33.27 -45.05
C GLY A 745 -48.21 32.57 -46.13
N LEU A 746 -46.90 32.54 -45.92
CA LEU A 746 -45.92 31.90 -46.82
C LEU A 746 -46.18 30.40 -47.06
N ASN A 747 -46.86 29.74 -46.12
CA ASN A 747 -47.10 28.29 -46.10
C ASN A 747 -48.58 27.92 -46.32
N GLY A 748 -49.38 28.81 -46.91
CA GLY A 748 -50.81 28.62 -47.19
C GLY A 748 -51.73 29.41 -46.27
N ARG A 749 -53.01 29.02 -46.20
CA ARG A 749 -54.01 29.69 -45.33
C ARG A 749 -53.67 29.38 -43.86
N GLN A 750 -53.48 30.42 -43.05
CA GLN A 750 -53.10 30.33 -41.64
C GLN A 750 -54.05 31.24 -40.85
N SER A 751 -55.17 30.68 -40.38
CA SER A 751 -56.25 31.47 -39.78
C SER A 751 -56.20 31.61 -38.27
N VAL A 752 -55.23 31.02 -37.57
CA VAL A 752 -55.09 31.15 -36.10
C VAL A 752 -53.81 31.90 -35.78
N MET A 753 -53.93 32.99 -35.02
CA MET A 753 -52.83 33.80 -34.53
C MET A 753 -52.74 33.71 -33.00
N ILE A 754 -51.53 33.47 -32.50
CA ILE A 754 -51.22 33.47 -31.08
C ILE A 754 -50.03 34.39 -30.88
N GLU A 755 -50.15 35.34 -29.97
CA GLU A 755 -49.15 36.37 -29.74
C GLU A 755 -48.75 36.40 -28.27
N VAL A 756 -47.44 36.42 -28.04
CA VAL A 756 -46.82 36.57 -26.72
C VAL A 756 -46.04 37.87 -26.74
N GLU A 757 -46.52 38.86 -25.99
CA GLU A 757 -45.91 40.19 -25.87
C GLU A 757 -45.41 40.42 -24.44
N ASP A 758 -44.15 40.82 -24.31
CA ASP A 758 -43.55 41.26 -23.06
C ASP A 758 -43.16 42.74 -23.09
N SER A 759 -43.24 43.39 -21.92
CA SER A 759 -42.73 44.74 -21.69
C SER A 759 -41.31 44.75 -21.12
N GLY A 760 -40.50 43.74 -21.47
CA GLY A 760 -39.14 43.58 -20.97
C GLY A 760 -38.12 44.44 -21.71
N LYS A 761 -36.84 44.11 -21.53
CA LYS A 761 -35.72 44.86 -22.13
C LYS A 761 -35.64 44.85 -23.67
N GLY A 762 -36.44 44.03 -24.35
CA GLY A 762 -36.42 43.87 -25.80
C GLY A 762 -35.10 43.32 -26.37
N ILE A 763 -35.03 43.23 -27.70
CA ILE A 763 -33.91 42.68 -28.48
C ILE A 763 -33.37 43.78 -29.40
N PRO A 764 -32.07 44.13 -29.32
CA PRO A 764 -31.45 45.09 -30.23
C PRO A 764 -31.56 44.65 -31.70
N ALA A 765 -31.82 45.59 -32.61
CA ALA A 765 -32.05 45.30 -34.03
C ALA A 765 -30.94 44.46 -34.69
N LYS A 766 -29.68 44.67 -34.29
CA LYS A 766 -28.51 43.90 -34.77
C LYS A 766 -28.59 42.39 -34.48
N TYR A 767 -29.38 41.98 -33.47
CA TYR A 767 -29.47 40.58 -33.06
C TYR A 767 -30.77 39.90 -33.53
N LEU A 768 -31.72 40.62 -34.13
CA LEU A 768 -33.02 40.08 -34.56
C LEU A 768 -32.90 38.98 -35.62
N GLU A 769 -31.88 39.01 -36.48
CA GLU A 769 -31.61 37.91 -37.41
C GLU A 769 -30.86 36.75 -36.73
N GLU A 770 -30.03 37.07 -35.73
CA GLU A 770 -29.19 36.09 -35.02
C GLU A 770 -29.96 35.25 -34.00
N VAL A 771 -31.10 35.73 -33.46
CA VAL A 771 -31.91 34.96 -32.49
C VAL A 771 -32.47 33.66 -33.04
N TRP A 772 -32.55 33.54 -34.37
CA TRP A 772 -32.94 32.31 -35.05
C TRP A 772 -31.79 31.31 -35.23
N GLN A 773 -30.55 31.72 -34.98
CA GLN A 773 -29.40 30.83 -35.06
C GLN A 773 -29.30 29.98 -33.79
N PRO A 774 -29.15 28.64 -33.92
CA PRO A 774 -28.90 27.77 -32.78
C PRO A 774 -27.68 28.21 -31.96
N PHE A 775 -27.80 28.12 -30.63
CA PHE A 775 -26.78 28.49 -29.64
C PHE A 775 -26.44 29.98 -29.56
N PHE A 776 -27.18 30.84 -30.27
CA PHE A 776 -27.07 32.29 -30.06
C PHE A 776 -27.84 32.69 -28.80
N THR A 777 -27.16 33.35 -27.87
CA THR A 777 -27.77 33.92 -26.68
C THR A 777 -26.95 35.08 -26.15
N THR A 778 -27.62 36.07 -25.58
CA THR A 778 -27.02 37.17 -24.83
C THR A 778 -27.07 36.95 -23.31
N LYS A 779 -27.67 35.84 -22.86
CA LYS A 779 -27.79 35.45 -21.45
C LYS A 779 -26.59 34.59 -21.03
N ASN A 780 -26.05 34.82 -19.83
CA ASN A 780 -24.91 34.05 -19.29
C ASN A 780 -25.22 32.55 -19.11
N ASP A 781 -26.46 32.21 -18.74
CA ASP A 781 -26.94 30.83 -18.54
C ASP A 781 -27.92 30.36 -19.62
N GLY A 782 -28.06 31.13 -20.71
CA GLY A 782 -28.95 30.78 -21.82
C GLY A 782 -28.40 29.63 -22.67
N THR A 783 -29.28 28.74 -23.12
CA THR A 783 -28.90 27.66 -24.05
C THR A 783 -28.84 28.13 -25.50
N GLY A 784 -29.57 29.22 -25.84
CA GLY A 784 -29.69 29.74 -27.20
C GLY A 784 -30.41 28.80 -28.18
N ILE A 785 -31.16 27.81 -27.68
CA ILE A 785 -31.86 26.82 -28.51
C ILE A 785 -33.38 27.08 -28.57
N GLY A 786 -33.94 27.79 -27.58
CA GLY A 786 -35.40 27.94 -27.43
C GLY A 786 -36.11 28.49 -28.68
N LEU A 787 -35.72 29.67 -29.19
CA LEU A 787 -36.35 30.27 -30.37
C LEU A 787 -36.10 29.48 -31.68
N PRO A 788 -34.88 28.99 -31.97
CA PRO A 788 -34.64 28.08 -33.10
C PRO A 788 -35.49 26.81 -33.06
N GLU A 789 -35.65 26.20 -31.87
CA GLU A 789 -36.49 25.01 -31.65
C GLU A 789 -37.97 25.35 -31.84
N THR A 790 -38.44 26.47 -31.28
CA THR A 790 -39.80 27.01 -31.51
C THR A 790 -40.08 27.21 -33.01
N ARG A 791 -39.17 27.84 -33.76
CA ARG A 791 -39.33 28.02 -35.21
C ARG A 791 -39.44 26.68 -35.94
N LYS A 792 -38.59 25.72 -35.59
CA LYS A 792 -38.61 24.37 -36.19
C LYS A 792 -39.93 23.66 -35.90
N ILE A 793 -40.40 23.68 -34.66
CA ILE A 793 -41.67 23.07 -34.24
C ILE A 793 -42.83 23.68 -35.02
N ILE A 794 -42.99 25.01 -34.98
CA ILE A 794 -44.13 25.66 -35.63
C ILE A 794 -44.08 25.49 -37.16
N THR A 795 -42.90 25.55 -37.77
CA THR A 795 -42.75 25.33 -39.23
C THR A 795 -43.09 23.89 -39.61
N SER A 796 -42.74 22.91 -38.79
CA SER A 796 -43.08 21.49 -39.04
C SER A 796 -44.59 21.21 -38.97
N MET A 797 -45.36 22.06 -38.27
CA MET A 797 -46.83 22.03 -38.25
C MET A 797 -47.44 22.80 -39.45
N GLY A 798 -46.61 23.32 -40.37
CA GLY A 798 -47.04 24.19 -41.47
C GLY A 798 -47.38 25.63 -41.04
N GLY A 799 -46.97 26.03 -39.84
CA GLY A 799 -47.12 27.37 -39.30
C GLY A 799 -45.98 28.33 -39.64
N THR A 800 -46.05 29.56 -39.13
CA THR A 800 -45.01 30.60 -39.25
C THR A 800 -44.78 31.26 -37.89
N VAL A 801 -43.53 31.63 -37.58
CA VAL A 801 -43.19 32.40 -36.37
C VAL A 801 -42.58 33.73 -36.78
N LEU A 802 -43.01 34.82 -36.15
CA LEU A 802 -42.47 36.17 -36.32
C LEU A 802 -42.01 36.71 -34.95
N VAL A 803 -40.98 37.54 -34.97
CA VAL A 803 -40.47 38.24 -33.78
C VAL A 803 -40.28 39.69 -34.15
N GLU A 804 -40.92 40.57 -33.40
CA GLU A 804 -40.77 42.02 -33.48
C GLU A 804 -40.32 42.52 -32.11
N SER A 805 -39.29 43.38 -32.06
CA SER A 805 -38.77 43.85 -30.78
C SER A 805 -38.06 45.18 -30.93
N GLU A 806 -38.16 46.00 -29.88
CA GLU A 806 -37.44 47.25 -29.74
C GLU A 806 -36.72 47.28 -28.39
N GLU A 807 -35.44 47.64 -28.39
CA GLU A 807 -34.60 47.67 -27.20
C GLU A 807 -35.13 48.68 -26.18
N GLY A 808 -35.40 48.22 -24.97
CA GLY A 808 -36.00 48.99 -23.87
C GLY A 808 -37.52 49.11 -23.90
N VAL A 809 -38.20 48.55 -24.90
CA VAL A 809 -39.67 48.61 -25.03
C VAL A 809 -40.32 47.25 -24.78
N GLY A 810 -39.82 46.19 -25.41
CA GLY A 810 -40.41 44.86 -25.30
C GLY A 810 -40.21 43.96 -26.52
N THR A 811 -40.75 42.75 -26.46
CA THR A 811 -40.73 41.78 -27.56
C THR A 811 -42.12 41.21 -27.81
N VAL A 812 -42.49 41.11 -29.08
CA VAL A 812 -43.71 40.44 -29.54
C VAL A 812 -43.30 39.22 -30.37
N VAL A 813 -43.77 38.04 -29.98
CA VAL A 813 -43.58 36.80 -30.73
C VAL A 813 -44.94 36.29 -31.19
N THR A 814 -45.10 36.17 -32.50
CA THR A 814 -46.37 35.78 -33.13
C THR A 814 -46.26 34.42 -33.80
N PHE A 815 -47.16 33.51 -33.45
CA PHE A 815 -47.38 32.23 -34.12
C PHE A 815 -48.58 32.32 -35.06
N TRP A 816 -48.39 31.86 -36.29
CA TRP A 816 -49.44 31.65 -37.27
C TRP A 816 -49.61 30.15 -37.50
N LEU A 817 -50.82 29.63 -37.29
CA LEU A 817 -51.16 28.22 -37.40
C LEU A 817 -52.33 28.01 -38.36
N LYS A 818 -52.44 26.79 -38.89
CA LYS A 818 -53.57 26.35 -39.71
C LYS A 818 -54.78 26.08 -38.82
N GLY A 819 -55.86 26.82 -39.00
CA GLY A 819 -57.12 26.63 -38.29
C GLY A 819 -57.99 25.52 -38.89
N SER A 820 -59.13 25.24 -38.24
CA SER A 820 -60.10 24.23 -38.71
C SER A 820 -60.65 24.44 -40.13
N THR A 821 -60.59 25.67 -40.65
CA THR A 821 -61.07 26.05 -41.99
C THR A 821 -59.99 26.00 -43.08
N ASP A 822 -58.78 25.61 -42.72
CA ASP A 822 -57.58 25.67 -43.59
C ASP A 822 -57.11 24.28 -44.04
N GLY A 823 -57.81 23.22 -43.62
CA GLY A 823 -57.52 21.80 -43.89
C GLY A 823 -57.98 21.29 -45.25
#